data_AF-A0A8S1N769-F1
#
_entry.id   AF-A0A8S1N769-F1
#
_cell.length_a   1.000
_cell.length_b   1.000
_cell.length_c   1.000
_cell.angle_alpha   90.00
_cell.angle_beta   90.00
_cell.angle_gamma   90.00
#
_symmetry.space_group_name_H-M   'P 1'
#
loop_
_entity.id
_entity.type
_entity.pdbx_description
1 polymer ?
#
loop_
_entity_poly.entity_id
_entity_poly.type
_entity_poly.pdbx_seq_one_letter_code
_entity_poly.pdbx_strand_id
1 'polypeptide(L)'
;MLSLENFNQTQFKQPIINSPRSIEACRLCGILPEELIQIGIKELKKRNPELRLNKQGWEIMWQHHEIRRQEKLQACLEARQQLIDAGFNFNNQEDEEQIVENSDQLQASQNQQELEKIQWRQQKEIQQMLEHEKKQQEIRERNESKQRQIQERQQRREDQLKQSRVKQEYDRVQRERDRQIKQQREEQKLKKKAKQQYKKELQRVQLEQLRQKELQQEYKRREEERKQRQQIFKEQMQEIQLRHEMELQQKKQIMEMKDRERLEKQEQSRQEKIQASQQAQLELKFKLQTAKQIQMQKLEIMREQFEEKQRKIEERKLEYDRLKEQKIIENYLNAQQHQEKMKQVIEKVQNQEEKKYYDYQQKQEIVNLRKKQMEQEKFQEFLIKKQQQEEKEQHRIDAIQNAEKNQMIRTKELNNRLIIKEQMILEKQLEKQQIQEQIKLQEILKMKDKKEALERLQRKQEYEKEILRQKIEEKMRRTENLQLQKSRVLEQRLQMKQIANLQKEELKHQFELIKQGKIEILQQSIQNESQQQEQHQIEDHPISNQKKGRPQTALPKKKVDVQRPKSAINKKIQNEEKKIMKIHDDPQKQYELEFLEQQQQEEMINLLENEQRLEQEREKQLYQIENKQEQLRLEKIFSIERNQAKKRILDLQEEHKKQIEEFMSN
;
A
#
# COMPACT_ATOMS: atom_id res chain seq x y z
N MET A 1 13.91 47.88 -18.85
CA MET A 1 13.35 46.99 -17.79
C MET A 1 13.75 45.55 -18.11
N LEU A 2 14.16 44.77 -17.11
CA LEU A 2 14.42 43.34 -17.22
C LEU A 2 13.09 42.57 -17.10
N SER A 3 12.70 41.92 -18.20
CA SER A 3 11.52 41.05 -18.31
C SER A 3 11.92 39.58 -18.19
N LEU A 4 10.93 38.68 -18.12
CA LEU A 4 11.13 37.23 -18.19
C LEU A 4 11.85 36.74 -19.46
N GLU A 5 11.82 37.52 -20.55
CA GLU A 5 12.46 37.17 -21.83
C GLU A 5 13.94 37.57 -21.87
N ASN A 6 14.31 38.65 -21.18
CA ASN A 6 15.62 39.30 -21.34
C ASN A 6 16.49 39.23 -20.08
N PHE A 7 16.03 38.56 -19.01
CA PHE A 7 16.82 38.45 -17.78
C PHE A 7 17.93 37.40 -17.91
N ASN A 8 19.09 37.70 -17.34
CA ASN A 8 20.21 36.78 -17.33
C ASN A 8 20.02 35.71 -16.25
N GLN A 9 19.73 34.49 -16.66
CA GLN A 9 19.46 33.35 -15.78
C GLN A 9 20.68 32.94 -14.93
N THR A 10 21.89 33.30 -15.35
CA THR A 10 23.16 32.90 -14.72
C THR A 10 23.70 33.93 -13.72
N GLN A 11 23.19 35.15 -13.73
CA GLN A 11 23.68 36.22 -12.84
C GLN A 11 22.95 36.18 -11.50
N PHE A 12 23.73 36.01 -10.42
CA PHE A 12 23.24 35.92 -9.04
C PHE A 12 22.95 37.28 -8.36
N LYS A 13 23.26 38.42 -9.01
CA LYS A 13 23.10 39.78 -8.42
C LYS A 13 21.85 40.49 -8.96
N GLN A 14 21.17 41.25 -8.10
CA GLN A 14 19.96 42.03 -8.39
C GLN A 14 20.21 43.26 -9.31
N PRO A 15 19.18 43.78 -10.02
CA PRO A 15 17.78 43.35 -10.03
C PRO A 15 17.52 42.21 -11.02
N ILE A 16 16.79 41.17 -10.57
CA ILE A 16 16.60 39.90 -11.28
C ILE A 16 15.53 40.07 -12.38
N ILE A 17 14.35 40.55 -12.01
CA ILE A 17 13.24 40.88 -12.92
C ILE A 17 12.53 42.10 -12.33
N ASN A 18 12.36 43.17 -13.10
CA ASN A 18 11.72 44.41 -12.62
C ASN A 18 10.55 44.88 -13.47
N SER A 19 10.23 44.17 -14.56
CA SER A 19 9.03 44.44 -15.36
C SER A 19 7.75 44.10 -14.56
N PRO A 20 6.79 45.04 -14.39
CA PRO A 20 5.57 44.80 -13.61
C PRO A 20 4.79 43.56 -14.07
N ARG A 21 4.57 43.42 -15.39
CA ARG A 21 3.89 42.25 -15.99
C ARG A 21 4.61 40.94 -15.72
N SER A 22 5.94 40.98 -15.67
CA SER A 22 6.75 39.79 -15.39
C SER A 22 6.67 39.40 -13.90
N ILE A 23 6.65 40.38 -13.00
CA ILE A 23 6.43 40.13 -11.56
C ILE A 23 5.02 39.60 -11.31
N GLU A 24 4.03 40.14 -12.01
CA GLU A 24 2.64 39.70 -11.89
C GLU A 24 2.43 38.29 -12.42
N ALA A 25 3.03 37.94 -13.57
CA ALA A 25 3.04 36.57 -14.08
C ALA A 25 3.64 35.58 -13.07
N CYS A 26 4.76 35.95 -12.43
CA CYS A 26 5.36 35.15 -11.35
C CYS A 26 4.40 34.98 -10.17
N ARG A 27 3.72 36.03 -9.73
CA ARG A 27 2.71 35.99 -8.64
C ARG A 27 1.51 35.11 -8.98
N LEU A 28 0.94 35.25 -10.18
CA LEU A 28 -0.14 34.39 -10.69
C LEU A 28 0.27 32.91 -10.69
N CYS A 29 1.53 32.66 -11.00
CA CYS A 29 2.09 31.32 -10.94
C CYS A 29 2.50 30.86 -9.54
N GLY A 30 2.53 31.72 -8.51
CA GLY A 30 3.05 31.40 -7.18
C GLY A 30 4.57 31.12 -7.16
N ILE A 31 5.29 31.58 -8.18
CA ILE A 31 6.74 31.38 -8.34
C ILE A 31 7.46 32.67 -7.94
N LEU A 32 8.55 32.54 -7.19
CA LEU A 32 9.38 33.69 -6.83
C LEU A 32 10.40 33.99 -7.94
N PRO A 33 10.72 35.26 -8.25
CA PRO A 33 11.73 35.60 -9.25
C PRO A 33 13.09 34.95 -8.97
N GLU A 34 13.47 34.78 -7.71
CA GLU A 34 14.72 34.14 -7.28
C GLU A 34 14.78 32.64 -7.63
N GLU A 35 13.62 31.98 -7.80
CA GLU A 35 13.54 30.56 -8.15
C GLU A 35 13.83 30.31 -9.64
N LEU A 36 13.85 31.35 -10.47
CA LEU A 36 14.12 31.27 -11.91
C LEU A 36 15.62 31.34 -12.24
N ILE A 37 16.44 31.70 -11.25
CA ILE A 37 17.90 31.79 -11.39
C ILE A 37 18.51 30.40 -11.37
N GLN A 38 19.47 30.14 -12.26
CA GLN A 38 20.23 28.91 -12.26
C GLN A 38 21.15 28.84 -11.04
N ILE A 39 21.03 27.77 -10.27
CA ILE A 39 21.81 27.57 -9.04
C ILE A 39 22.91 26.54 -9.31
N GLY A 40 24.15 26.84 -8.91
CA GLY A 40 25.25 25.89 -9.04
C GLY A 40 25.24 24.80 -7.96
N ILE A 41 25.88 23.65 -8.21
CA ILE A 41 25.98 22.54 -7.25
C ILE A 41 26.52 23.00 -5.88
N LYS A 42 27.46 23.94 -5.85
CA LYS A 42 28.05 24.48 -4.61
C LYS A 42 27.02 25.18 -3.73
N GLU A 43 26.12 25.94 -4.33
CA GLU A 43 25.06 26.65 -3.61
C GLU A 43 23.92 25.72 -3.23
N LEU A 44 23.62 24.75 -4.10
CA LEU A 44 22.64 23.72 -3.80
C LEU A 44 23.04 22.91 -2.55
N LYS A 45 24.35 22.63 -2.40
CA LYS A 45 24.95 22.07 -1.17
C LYS A 45 24.76 22.97 0.04
N LYS A 46 25.01 24.28 -0.10
CA LYS A 46 24.81 25.27 0.98
C LYS A 46 23.35 25.37 1.43
N ARG A 47 22.39 25.30 0.50
CA ARG A 47 20.95 25.33 0.79
C ARG A 47 20.45 24.05 1.46
N ASN A 48 21.19 22.94 1.31
CA ASN A 48 20.79 21.63 1.82
C ASN A 48 21.92 20.94 2.60
N PRO A 49 22.40 21.54 3.71
CA PRO A 49 23.56 21.03 4.44
C PRO A 49 23.29 19.67 5.12
N GLU A 50 22.02 19.34 5.38
CA GLU A 50 21.62 18.10 6.04
C GLU A 50 21.77 16.87 5.13
N LEU A 51 21.81 17.07 3.80
CA LEU A 51 21.88 15.99 2.83
C LEU A 51 23.34 15.57 2.59
N ARG A 52 23.72 14.40 3.12
CA ARG A 52 25.04 13.80 2.87
C ARG A 52 25.00 12.94 1.60
N LEU A 53 25.03 13.59 0.44
CA LEU A 53 25.03 12.90 -0.86
C LEU A 53 26.43 12.77 -1.44
N ASN A 54 26.67 11.69 -2.18
CA ASN A 54 27.86 11.48 -3.00
C ASN A 54 27.86 12.43 -4.22
N LYS A 55 28.98 12.48 -4.97
CA LYS A 55 29.12 13.38 -6.14
C LYS A 55 28.00 13.17 -7.17
N GLN A 56 27.64 11.92 -7.45
CA GLN A 56 26.57 11.56 -8.38
C GLN A 56 25.18 12.00 -7.87
N GLY A 57 24.89 11.84 -6.58
CA GLY A 57 23.62 12.25 -5.99
C GLY A 57 23.41 13.77 -6.03
N TRP A 58 24.49 14.55 -5.88
CA TRP A 58 24.43 16.00 -6.08
C TRP A 58 24.20 16.40 -7.54
N GLU A 59 24.77 15.67 -8.49
CA GLU A 59 24.55 15.87 -9.92
C GLU A 59 23.09 15.61 -10.30
N ILE A 60 22.52 14.47 -9.86
CA ILE A 60 21.12 14.12 -10.08
C ILE A 60 20.19 15.18 -9.45
N MET A 61 20.50 15.62 -8.23
CA MET A 61 19.70 16.65 -7.55
C MET A 61 19.76 17.99 -8.28
N TRP A 62 20.93 18.37 -8.79
CA TRP A 62 21.11 19.58 -9.58
C TRP A 62 20.35 19.50 -10.91
N GLN A 63 20.45 18.39 -11.65
CA GLN A 63 19.68 18.16 -12.88
C GLN A 63 18.19 18.26 -12.64
N HIS A 64 17.69 17.64 -11.57
CA HIS A 64 16.28 17.73 -11.18
C HIS A 64 15.85 19.18 -10.90
N HIS A 65 16.65 19.92 -10.14
CA HIS A 65 16.39 21.34 -9.87
C HIS A 65 16.42 22.20 -11.16
N GLU A 66 17.33 21.92 -12.09
CA GLU A 66 17.42 22.64 -13.36
C GLU A 66 16.21 22.37 -14.26
N ILE A 67 15.77 21.10 -14.37
CA ILE A 67 14.54 20.75 -15.09
C ILE A 67 13.34 21.48 -14.49
N ARG A 68 13.17 21.44 -13.16
CA ARG A 68 12.07 22.15 -12.47
C ARG A 68 12.12 23.66 -12.68
N ARG A 69 13.32 24.25 -12.67
CA ARG A 69 13.51 25.68 -12.94
C ARG A 69 13.06 26.05 -14.35
N GLN A 70 13.39 25.22 -15.35
CA GLN A 70 12.96 25.44 -16.74
C GLN A 70 11.43 25.34 -16.88
N GLU A 71 10.80 24.33 -16.27
CA GLU A 71 9.34 24.20 -16.24
C GLU A 71 8.66 25.43 -15.61
N LYS A 72 9.22 25.94 -14.51
CA LYS A 72 8.76 27.18 -13.85
C LYS A 72 8.88 28.39 -14.74
N LEU A 73 10.04 28.55 -15.39
CA LEU A 73 10.29 29.66 -16.30
C LEU A 73 9.29 29.66 -17.46
N GLN A 74 9.06 28.49 -18.06
CA GLN A 74 8.07 28.32 -19.11
C GLN A 74 6.66 28.71 -18.63
N ALA A 75 6.23 28.22 -17.46
CA ALA A 75 4.93 28.57 -16.90
C ALA A 75 4.77 30.09 -16.64
N CYS A 76 5.83 30.76 -16.17
CA CYS A 76 5.83 32.21 -16.01
C CYS A 76 5.78 32.95 -17.35
N LEU A 77 6.47 32.45 -18.39
CA LEU A 77 6.42 33.03 -19.74
C LEU A 77 5.02 32.91 -20.34
N GLU A 78 4.38 31.73 -20.22
CA GLU A 78 3.00 31.51 -20.64
C GLU A 78 2.02 32.43 -19.90
N ALA A 79 2.14 32.54 -18.57
CA ALA A 79 1.30 33.45 -17.78
C ALA A 79 1.53 34.92 -18.15
N ARG A 80 2.76 35.32 -18.47
CA ARG A 80 3.05 36.68 -18.96
C ARG A 80 2.41 36.91 -20.32
N GLN A 81 2.49 35.95 -21.23
CA GLN A 81 1.85 36.06 -22.54
C GLN A 81 0.33 36.19 -22.38
N GLN A 82 -0.28 35.39 -21.51
CA GLN A 82 -1.71 35.52 -21.18
C GLN A 82 -2.06 36.91 -20.63
N LEU A 83 -1.22 37.53 -19.80
CA LEU A 83 -1.42 38.91 -19.33
C LEU A 83 -1.31 39.95 -20.45
N ILE A 84 -0.45 39.70 -21.45
CA ILE A 84 -0.31 40.55 -22.64
C ILE A 84 -1.53 40.38 -23.55
N ASP A 85 -1.96 39.15 -23.81
CA ASP A 85 -3.06 38.79 -24.70
C ASP A 85 -4.42 39.18 -24.12
N ALA A 86 -4.61 38.99 -22.81
CA ALA A 86 -5.76 39.52 -22.08
C ALA A 86 -5.79 41.06 -22.08
N GLY A 87 -4.74 41.68 -22.63
CA GLY A 87 -4.66 43.09 -22.93
C GLY A 87 -5.00 43.91 -21.71
N PHE A 88 -4.23 43.73 -20.63
CA PHE A 88 -4.30 44.42 -19.32
C PHE A 88 -5.16 45.70 -19.29
N ASN A 89 -6.48 45.53 -19.45
CA ASN A 89 -7.49 46.57 -19.52
C ASN A 89 -8.01 46.78 -18.11
N PHE A 90 -7.10 47.05 -17.17
CA PHE A 90 -7.47 47.47 -15.82
C PHE A 90 -8.18 48.84 -15.83
N ASN A 91 -8.19 49.54 -16.97
CA ASN A 91 -8.90 50.81 -17.17
C ASN A 91 -10.29 50.68 -17.81
N ASN A 92 -10.75 49.52 -18.28
CA ASN A 92 -12.10 49.41 -18.87
C ASN A 92 -13.21 49.16 -17.83
N GLN A 93 -13.04 49.68 -16.61
CA GLN A 93 -14.12 49.76 -15.62
C GLN A 93 -14.91 51.07 -15.69
N GLU A 94 -14.64 51.94 -16.68
CA GLU A 94 -15.40 53.17 -16.90
C GLU A 94 -16.55 53.03 -17.92
N ASP A 95 -16.65 51.90 -18.64
CA ASP A 95 -17.67 51.72 -19.70
C ASP A 95 -19.02 51.14 -19.21
N GLU A 96 -19.21 50.92 -17.90
CA GLU A 96 -20.52 50.47 -17.35
C GLU A 96 -21.39 51.62 -16.78
N GLU A 97 -20.95 52.88 -16.83
CA GLU A 97 -21.71 54.02 -16.29
C GLU A 97 -22.46 54.88 -17.35
N GLN A 98 -22.46 54.50 -18.63
CA GLN A 98 -23.06 55.31 -19.72
C GLN A 98 -24.37 54.77 -20.34
N ILE A 99 -25.19 54.02 -19.58
CA ILE A 99 -26.52 53.58 -20.06
C ILE A 99 -27.62 53.97 -19.06
N VAL A 100 -27.79 55.27 -18.78
CA VAL A 100 -28.95 55.76 -18.00
C VAL A 100 -29.42 57.13 -18.51
N GLU A 101 -29.65 57.31 -19.81
CA GLU A 101 -30.43 58.45 -20.32
C GLU A 101 -31.21 58.01 -21.57
N ASN A 102 -32.46 57.55 -21.39
CA ASN A 102 -33.58 57.69 -22.34
C ASN A 102 -34.80 56.92 -21.79
N SER A 103 -35.57 57.59 -20.94
CA SER A 103 -36.61 56.97 -20.09
C SER A 103 -37.92 56.63 -20.80
N ASP A 104 -38.32 57.33 -21.88
CA ASP A 104 -39.76 57.29 -22.23
C ASP A 104 -40.11 56.56 -23.53
N GLN A 105 -39.14 55.87 -24.16
CA GLN A 105 -39.36 55.03 -25.35
C GLN A 105 -39.07 53.53 -25.11
N LEU A 106 -38.79 53.12 -23.86
CA LEU A 106 -38.32 51.77 -23.51
C LEU A 106 -39.43 50.73 -23.25
N GLN A 107 -40.68 51.12 -23.02
CA GLN A 107 -41.70 50.16 -22.56
C GLN A 107 -42.20 49.19 -23.66
N ALA A 108 -42.13 49.57 -24.94
CA ALA A 108 -42.49 48.65 -26.03
C ALA A 108 -41.32 47.72 -26.44
N SER A 109 -40.08 48.18 -26.32
CA SER A 109 -38.86 47.39 -26.58
C SER A 109 -38.54 46.41 -25.44
N GLN A 110 -38.82 46.78 -24.19
CA GLN A 110 -38.64 45.91 -23.03
C GLN A 110 -39.47 44.62 -23.13
N ASN A 111 -40.69 44.67 -23.66
CA ASN A 111 -41.50 43.45 -23.83
C ASN A 111 -40.96 42.50 -24.91
N GLN A 112 -40.37 43.03 -25.99
CA GLN A 112 -39.68 42.21 -27.00
C GLN A 112 -38.36 41.65 -26.47
N GLN A 113 -37.58 42.46 -25.75
CA GLN A 113 -36.35 42.01 -25.10
C GLN A 113 -36.61 41.02 -23.97
N GLU A 114 -37.74 41.10 -23.27
CA GLU A 114 -38.14 40.11 -22.27
C GLU A 114 -38.53 38.78 -22.91
N LEU A 115 -39.25 38.81 -24.03
CA LEU A 115 -39.53 37.62 -24.84
C LEU A 115 -38.26 36.99 -25.41
N GLU A 116 -37.33 37.78 -25.95
CA GLU A 116 -36.02 37.29 -26.39
C GLU A 116 -35.17 36.78 -25.23
N LYS A 117 -35.20 37.44 -24.06
CA LYS A 117 -34.53 36.94 -22.85
C LYS A 117 -35.14 35.63 -22.36
N ILE A 118 -36.45 35.43 -22.50
CA ILE A 118 -37.13 34.17 -22.17
C ILE A 118 -36.70 33.08 -23.18
N GLN A 119 -36.73 33.36 -24.48
CA GLN A 119 -36.27 32.41 -25.50
C GLN A 119 -34.78 32.08 -25.36
N TRP A 120 -33.94 33.07 -25.05
CA TRP A 120 -32.51 32.88 -24.81
C TRP A 120 -32.25 32.09 -23.52
N ARG A 121 -33.04 32.31 -22.46
CA ARG A 121 -32.99 31.48 -21.24
C ARG A 121 -33.40 30.05 -21.53
N GLN A 122 -34.45 29.83 -22.32
CA GLN A 122 -34.88 28.49 -22.74
C GLN A 122 -33.84 27.80 -23.61
N GLN A 123 -33.23 28.49 -24.58
CA GLN A 123 -32.13 27.95 -25.38
C GLN A 123 -30.90 27.64 -24.51
N LYS A 124 -30.58 28.49 -23.55
CA LYS A 124 -29.48 28.26 -22.62
C LYS A 124 -29.76 27.12 -21.64
N GLU A 125 -31.00 26.94 -21.18
CA GLU A 125 -31.43 25.77 -20.42
C GLU A 125 -31.34 24.49 -21.25
N ILE A 126 -31.79 24.52 -22.51
CA ILE A 126 -31.65 23.38 -23.44
C ILE A 126 -30.18 23.06 -23.68
N GLN A 127 -29.34 24.07 -23.87
CA GLN A 127 -27.89 23.89 -24.05
C GLN A 127 -27.23 23.34 -22.79
N GLN A 128 -27.63 23.81 -21.60
CA GLN A 128 -27.16 23.27 -20.32
C GLN A 128 -27.63 21.84 -20.09
N MET A 129 -28.85 21.49 -20.50
CA MET A 129 -29.34 20.10 -20.46
C MET A 129 -28.55 19.20 -21.42
N LEU A 130 -28.30 19.65 -22.65
CA LEU A 130 -27.49 18.91 -23.63
C LEU A 130 -26.03 18.75 -23.19
N GLU A 131 -25.43 19.79 -22.62
CA GLU A 131 -24.08 19.71 -22.03
C GLU A 131 -24.05 18.78 -20.82
N HIS A 132 -25.09 18.81 -19.98
CA HIS A 132 -25.24 17.90 -18.86
C HIS A 132 -25.40 16.45 -19.34
N GLU A 133 -26.19 16.19 -20.37
CA GLU A 133 -26.38 14.87 -20.98
C GLU A 133 -25.09 14.36 -21.63
N LYS A 134 -24.39 15.21 -22.38
CA LYS A 134 -23.07 14.90 -22.97
C LYS A 134 -22.05 14.59 -21.88
N LYS A 135 -22.03 15.36 -20.79
CA LYS A 135 -21.15 15.13 -19.64
C LYS A 135 -21.51 13.85 -18.88
N GLN A 136 -22.81 13.52 -18.75
CA GLN A 136 -23.28 12.25 -18.20
C GLN A 136 -22.82 11.08 -19.07
N GLN A 137 -22.88 11.20 -20.39
CA GLN A 137 -22.42 10.19 -21.33
C GLN A 137 -20.90 10.02 -21.29
N GLU A 138 -20.12 11.10 -21.23
CA GLU A 138 -18.67 11.05 -21.05
C GLU A 138 -18.28 10.40 -19.70
N ILE A 139 -19.05 10.66 -18.63
CA ILE A 139 -18.87 10.01 -17.33
C ILE A 139 -19.16 8.49 -17.43
N ARG A 140 -20.19 8.08 -18.18
CA ARG A 140 -20.49 6.66 -18.42
C ARG A 140 -19.36 5.97 -19.17
N GLU A 141 -18.89 6.55 -20.28
CA GLU A 141 -17.78 6.01 -21.06
C GLU A 141 -16.47 5.95 -20.27
N ARG A 142 -16.17 6.98 -19.46
CA ARG A 142 -14.98 7.00 -18.60
C ARG A 142 -15.05 6.00 -17.45
N ASN A 143 -16.25 5.74 -16.91
CA ASN A 143 -16.47 4.71 -15.90
C ASN A 143 -16.36 3.31 -16.51
N GLU A 144 -16.96 3.08 -17.69
CA GLU A 144 -16.83 1.81 -18.42
C GLU A 144 -15.37 1.50 -18.77
N SER A 145 -14.62 2.49 -19.29
CA SER A 145 -13.20 2.35 -19.62
C SER A 145 -12.36 2.00 -18.38
N LYS A 146 -12.61 2.66 -17.24
CA LYS A 146 -11.95 2.33 -15.97
C LYS A 146 -12.31 0.93 -15.48
N GLN A 147 -13.57 0.51 -15.63
CA GLN A 147 -14.02 -0.82 -15.23
C GLN A 147 -13.36 -1.91 -16.10
N ARG A 148 -13.23 -1.69 -17.41
CA ARG A 148 -12.46 -2.56 -18.31
C ARG A 148 -10.98 -2.65 -17.90
N GLN A 149 -10.33 -1.54 -17.57
CA GLN A 149 -8.92 -1.55 -17.11
C GLN A 149 -8.73 -2.27 -15.77
N ILE A 150 -9.70 -2.17 -14.85
CA ILE A 150 -9.65 -2.87 -13.56
C ILE A 150 -9.82 -4.37 -13.78
N GLN A 151 -10.78 -4.79 -14.63
CA GLN A 151 -10.97 -6.19 -14.99
C GLN A 151 -9.73 -6.76 -15.69
N GLU A 152 -9.11 -6.02 -16.60
CA GLU A 152 -7.88 -6.45 -17.29
C GLU A 152 -6.70 -6.58 -16.30
N ARG A 153 -6.54 -5.66 -15.35
CA ARG A 153 -5.51 -5.77 -14.28
C ARG A 153 -5.76 -6.95 -13.35
N GLN A 154 -7.03 -7.26 -13.05
CA GLN A 154 -7.39 -8.44 -12.25
C GLN A 154 -7.08 -9.73 -12.99
N GLN A 155 -7.45 -9.83 -14.28
CA GLN A 155 -7.11 -10.98 -15.12
C GLN A 155 -5.60 -11.18 -15.24
N ARG A 156 -4.82 -10.11 -15.45
CA ARG A 156 -3.34 -10.21 -15.47
C ARG A 156 -2.75 -10.70 -14.15
N ARG A 157 -3.31 -10.28 -13.00
CA ARG A 157 -2.89 -10.79 -11.68
C ARG A 157 -3.27 -12.25 -11.48
N GLU A 158 -4.46 -12.64 -11.90
CA GLU A 158 -4.91 -14.03 -11.84
C GLU A 158 -4.07 -14.94 -12.71
N ASP A 159 -3.70 -14.50 -13.92
CA ASP A 159 -2.86 -15.28 -14.84
C ASP A 159 -1.42 -15.40 -14.34
N GLN A 160 -0.86 -14.34 -13.73
CA GLN A 160 0.44 -14.40 -13.03
C GLN A 160 0.41 -15.36 -11.83
N LEU A 161 -0.68 -15.34 -11.04
CA LEU A 161 -0.87 -16.27 -9.93
C LEU A 161 -1.05 -17.71 -10.41
N LYS A 162 -1.78 -17.94 -11.51
CA LYS A 162 -1.91 -19.26 -12.15
C LYS A 162 -0.56 -19.78 -12.63
N GLN A 163 0.23 -18.96 -13.33
CA GLN A 163 1.57 -19.33 -13.78
C GLN A 163 2.52 -19.63 -12.61
N SER A 164 2.45 -18.84 -11.53
CA SER A 164 3.22 -19.09 -10.31
C SER A 164 2.82 -20.40 -9.61
N ARG A 165 1.51 -20.69 -9.53
CA ARG A 165 0.99 -21.94 -8.97
C ARG A 165 1.39 -23.16 -9.81
N VAL A 166 1.28 -23.09 -11.14
CA VAL A 166 1.71 -24.17 -12.04
C VAL A 166 3.22 -24.45 -11.88
N LYS A 167 4.04 -23.40 -11.72
CA LYS A 167 5.48 -23.55 -11.49
C LYS A 167 5.79 -24.17 -10.12
N GLN A 168 5.11 -23.74 -9.05
CA GLN A 168 5.25 -24.33 -7.72
C GLN A 168 4.75 -25.78 -7.66
N GLU A 169 3.68 -26.10 -8.37
CA GLU A 169 3.10 -27.43 -8.43
C GLU A 169 4.01 -28.38 -9.23
N TYR A 170 4.58 -27.92 -10.35
CA TYR A 170 5.62 -28.65 -11.09
C TYR A 170 6.85 -28.95 -10.21
N ASP A 171 7.33 -27.97 -9.45
CA ASP A 171 8.46 -28.14 -8.52
C ASP A 171 8.13 -29.05 -7.33
N ARG A 172 6.87 -29.09 -6.90
CA ARG A 172 6.38 -29.98 -5.84
C ARG A 172 6.28 -31.41 -6.33
N VAL A 173 5.73 -31.63 -7.53
CA VAL A 173 5.59 -32.95 -8.17
C VAL A 173 6.96 -33.54 -8.51
N GLN A 174 7.94 -32.72 -8.94
CA GLN A 174 9.33 -33.16 -9.13
C GLN A 174 9.97 -33.62 -7.81
N ARG A 175 9.84 -32.82 -6.74
CA ARG A 175 10.34 -33.20 -5.40
C ARG A 175 9.65 -34.42 -4.83
N GLU A 176 8.38 -34.63 -5.13
CA GLU A 176 7.59 -35.79 -4.68
C GLU A 176 7.97 -37.06 -5.46
N ARG A 177 8.22 -36.97 -6.77
CA ARG A 177 8.81 -38.06 -7.57
C ARG A 177 10.20 -38.45 -7.06
N ASP A 178 11.06 -37.48 -6.78
CA ASP A 178 12.40 -37.75 -6.24
C ASP A 178 12.33 -38.41 -4.85
N ARG A 179 11.39 -37.98 -3.99
CA ARG A 179 11.14 -38.63 -2.70
C ARG A 179 10.61 -40.05 -2.85
N GLN A 180 9.68 -40.29 -3.77
CA GLN A 180 9.15 -41.64 -4.03
C GLN A 180 10.22 -42.57 -4.60
N ILE A 181 11.08 -42.11 -5.51
CA ILE A 181 12.20 -42.89 -6.05
C ILE A 181 13.22 -43.21 -4.95
N LYS A 182 13.48 -42.26 -4.04
CA LYS A 182 14.38 -42.48 -2.90
C LYS A 182 13.79 -43.45 -1.87
N GLN A 183 12.49 -43.32 -1.56
CA GLN A 183 11.75 -44.23 -0.70
C GLN A 183 11.69 -45.65 -1.27
N GLN A 184 11.43 -45.83 -2.57
CA GLN A 184 11.44 -47.16 -3.19
C GLN A 184 12.83 -47.82 -3.15
N ARG A 185 13.92 -47.05 -3.29
CA ARG A 185 15.29 -47.56 -3.15
C ARG A 185 15.63 -47.92 -1.70
N GLU A 186 15.16 -47.15 -0.73
CA GLU A 186 15.34 -47.42 0.70
C GLU A 186 14.48 -48.61 1.16
N GLU A 187 13.24 -48.72 0.68
CA GLU A 187 12.33 -49.82 0.95
C GLU A 187 12.82 -51.14 0.32
N GLN A 188 13.39 -51.12 -0.89
CA GLN A 188 14.05 -52.30 -1.45
C GLN A 188 15.29 -52.73 -0.65
N LYS A 189 16.05 -51.79 -0.09
CA LYS A 189 17.18 -52.09 0.81
C LYS A 189 16.70 -52.64 2.16
N LEU A 190 15.63 -52.07 2.71
CA LEU A 190 15.00 -52.55 3.95
C LEU A 190 14.38 -53.93 3.76
N LYS A 191 13.69 -54.20 2.65
CA LYS A 191 13.06 -55.50 2.34
C LYS A 191 14.10 -56.61 2.15
N LYS A 192 15.29 -56.27 1.63
CA LYS A 192 16.44 -57.21 1.59
C LYS A 192 17.02 -57.50 2.98
N LYS A 193 17.14 -56.48 3.86
CA LYS A 193 17.59 -56.66 5.25
C LYS A 193 16.57 -57.39 6.12
N ALA A 194 15.28 -57.07 5.97
CA ALA A 194 14.17 -57.70 6.68
C ALA A 194 13.99 -59.18 6.29
N LYS A 195 14.18 -59.54 5.01
CA LYS A 195 14.20 -60.96 4.60
C LYS A 195 15.38 -61.75 5.23
N GLN A 196 16.53 -61.10 5.43
CA GLN A 196 17.67 -61.71 6.12
C GLN A 196 17.46 -61.80 7.64
N GLN A 197 16.75 -60.84 8.23
CA GLN A 197 16.40 -60.84 9.66
C GLN A 197 15.26 -61.81 9.98
N TYR A 198 14.22 -61.90 9.15
CA TYR A 198 13.11 -62.85 9.30
C TYR A 198 13.58 -64.31 9.29
N LYS A 199 14.60 -64.64 8.49
CA LYS A 199 15.26 -65.96 8.52
C LYS A 199 16.00 -66.25 9.85
N LYS A 200 16.54 -65.22 10.52
CA LYS A 200 17.23 -65.31 11.82
C LYS A 200 16.26 -65.27 13.00
N GLU A 201 15.11 -64.62 12.82
CA GLU A 201 14.08 -64.44 13.84
C GLU A 201 13.13 -65.64 13.93
N LEU A 202 12.86 -66.33 12.80
CA LEU A 202 12.14 -67.62 12.79
C LEU A 202 12.85 -68.69 13.64
N GLN A 203 14.18 -68.61 13.76
CA GLN A 203 14.99 -69.49 14.61
C GLN A 203 15.02 -69.06 16.09
N ARG A 204 14.69 -67.80 16.41
CA ARG A 204 14.61 -67.30 17.80
C ARG A 204 13.22 -67.45 18.41
N VAL A 205 12.16 -67.27 17.62
CA VAL A 205 10.76 -67.36 18.08
C VAL A 205 10.38 -68.78 18.54
N GLN A 206 10.98 -69.83 17.95
CA GLN A 206 10.79 -71.21 18.43
C GLN A 206 11.39 -71.47 19.82
N LEU A 207 12.39 -70.68 20.24
CA LEU A 207 13.04 -70.78 21.55
C LEU A 207 12.32 -69.93 22.63
N GLU A 208 11.64 -68.87 22.22
CA GLU A 208 11.00 -67.89 23.11
C GLU A 208 9.54 -68.24 23.45
N GLN A 209 8.85 -69.02 22.59
CA GLN A 209 7.50 -69.55 22.86
C GLN A 209 7.45 -70.53 24.04
N LEU A 210 8.57 -71.15 24.43
CA LEU A 210 8.69 -71.95 25.65
C LEU A 210 8.73 -71.09 26.92
N ARG A 211 9.11 -69.81 26.83
CA ARG A 211 9.33 -68.92 27.99
C ARG A 211 8.14 -68.01 28.33
N GLN A 212 7.26 -67.73 27.37
CA GLN A 212 6.10 -66.84 27.58
C GLN A 212 4.89 -67.49 28.26
N LYS A 213 4.82 -68.82 28.36
CA LYS A 213 3.75 -69.50 29.11
C LYS A 213 3.86 -69.33 30.63
N GLU A 214 5.02 -68.96 31.17
CA GLU A 214 5.23 -68.78 32.62
C GLU A 214 4.83 -67.38 33.12
N LEU A 215 4.91 -66.33 32.29
CA LEU A 215 4.67 -64.93 32.70
C LEU A 215 3.19 -64.49 32.70
N GLN A 216 2.28 -65.28 32.11
CA GLN A 216 0.86 -64.91 32.01
C GLN A 216 0.05 -65.16 33.29
N GLN A 217 0.61 -65.86 34.29
CA GLN A 217 -0.07 -66.10 35.56
C GLN A 217 0.14 -64.97 36.59
N GLU A 218 1.13 -64.09 36.40
CA GLU A 218 1.45 -63.04 37.38
C GLU A 218 0.67 -61.72 37.16
N TYR A 219 0.18 -61.47 35.94
CA TYR A 219 -0.48 -60.20 35.58
C TYR A 219 -1.93 -60.10 36.09
N LYS A 220 -2.62 -61.24 36.27
CA LYS A 220 -4.03 -61.25 36.71
C LYS A 220 -4.23 -60.81 38.17
N ARG A 221 -3.17 -60.80 38.98
CA ARG A 221 -3.26 -60.49 40.42
C ARG A 221 -3.09 -59.01 40.76
N ARG A 222 -2.66 -58.16 39.82
CA ARG A 222 -2.45 -56.70 40.03
C ARG A 222 -3.58 -55.81 39.50
N GLU A 223 -4.60 -56.37 38.86
CA GLU A 223 -5.69 -55.59 38.25
C GLU A 223 -6.88 -55.34 39.21
N GLU A 224 -7.04 -56.17 40.25
CA GLU A 224 -8.16 -56.06 41.19
C GLU A 224 -7.96 -54.94 42.24
N GLU A 225 -6.72 -54.57 42.59
CA GLU A 225 -6.42 -53.53 43.59
C GLU A 225 -6.58 -52.08 43.08
N ARG A 226 -6.63 -51.84 41.76
CA ARG A 226 -6.83 -50.47 41.22
C ARG A 226 -8.29 -50.02 41.21
N LYS A 227 -9.25 -50.95 41.28
CA LYS A 227 -10.68 -50.64 41.18
C LYS A 227 -11.28 -50.02 42.45
N GLN A 228 -10.74 -50.30 43.63
CA GLN A 228 -11.30 -49.79 44.90
C GLN A 228 -10.88 -48.35 45.24
N ARG A 229 -9.78 -47.83 44.68
CA ARG A 229 -9.32 -46.45 44.95
C ARG A 229 -9.97 -45.37 44.07
N GLN A 230 -10.70 -45.74 43.01
CA GLN A 230 -11.39 -44.80 42.11
C GLN A 230 -12.82 -44.44 42.54
N GLN A 231 -13.42 -45.16 43.49
CA GLN A 231 -14.79 -44.90 43.95
C GLN A 231 -14.87 -43.77 45.00
N ILE A 232 -13.88 -43.67 45.90
CA ILE A 232 -13.88 -42.67 47.00
C ILE A 232 -13.67 -41.22 46.49
N PHE A 233 -13.01 -41.05 45.35
CA PHE A 233 -12.77 -39.73 44.74
C PHE A 233 -13.99 -39.18 43.97
N LYS A 234 -14.95 -40.03 43.59
CA LYS A 234 -16.16 -39.62 42.86
C LYS A 234 -17.23 -39.02 43.77
N GLU A 235 -17.30 -39.46 45.03
CA GLU A 235 -18.34 -39.03 45.97
C GLU A 235 -18.06 -37.64 46.55
N GLN A 236 -16.80 -37.27 46.79
CA GLN A 236 -16.40 -35.94 47.29
C GLN A 236 -16.51 -34.82 46.22
N MET A 237 -16.51 -35.17 44.93
CA MET A 237 -16.65 -34.22 43.84
C MET A 237 -18.11 -33.85 43.55
N GLN A 238 -19.06 -34.72 43.90
CA GLN A 238 -20.50 -34.50 43.70
C GLN A 238 -21.10 -33.55 44.74
N GLU A 239 -20.57 -33.52 45.97
CA GLU A 239 -21.07 -32.66 47.05
C GLU A 239 -20.68 -31.18 46.87
N ILE A 240 -19.51 -30.92 46.27
CA ILE A 240 -19.03 -29.56 45.94
C ILE A 240 -19.80 -28.96 44.75
N GLN A 241 -20.24 -29.79 43.80
CA GLN A 241 -21.04 -29.34 42.65
C GLN A 241 -22.46 -28.90 43.05
N LEU A 242 -23.09 -29.58 44.02
CA LEU A 242 -24.45 -29.27 44.46
C LEU A 242 -24.54 -27.93 45.23
N ARG A 243 -23.49 -27.54 45.95
CA ARG A 243 -23.41 -26.24 46.65
C ARG A 243 -23.29 -25.05 45.69
N HIS A 244 -22.56 -25.22 44.59
CA HIS A 244 -22.35 -24.17 43.60
C HIS A 244 -23.60 -23.94 42.72
N GLU A 245 -24.42 -24.98 42.54
CA GLU A 245 -25.65 -24.94 41.74
C GLU A 245 -26.76 -24.11 42.40
N MET A 246 -26.86 -24.10 43.73
CA MET A 246 -27.86 -23.29 44.46
C MET A 246 -27.49 -21.79 44.53
N GLU A 247 -26.20 -21.43 44.61
CA GLU A 247 -25.76 -20.02 44.57
C GLU A 247 -25.94 -19.37 43.19
N LEU A 248 -25.84 -20.16 42.12
CA LEU A 248 -26.05 -19.72 40.75
C LEU A 248 -27.52 -19.39 40.44
N GLN A 249 -28.49 -20.09 41.04
CA GLN A 249 -29.92 -19.88 40.77
C GLN A 249 -30.45 -18.54 41.30
N GLN A 250 -29.96 -18.03 42.43
CA GLN A 250 -30.38 -16.74 42.97
C GLN A 250 -29.79 -15.54 42.20
N LYS A 251 -28.58 -15.67 41.67
CA LYS A 251 -27.96 -14.67 40.77
C LYS A 251 -28.61 -14.63 39.38
N LYS A 252 -29.22 -15.73 38.94
CA LYS A 252 -29.83 -15.89 37.61
C LYS A 252 -31.14 -15.09 37.46
N GLN A 253 -31.98 -15.07 38.49
CA GLN A 253 -33.31 -14.43 38.42
C GLN A 253 -33.24 -12.88 38.38
N ILE A 254 -32.20 -12.28 38.98
CA ILE A 254 -31.99 -10.82 38.97
C ILE A 254 -31.31 -10.36 37.66
N MET A 255 -30.52 -11.23 37.02
CA MET A 255 -29.89 -10.98 35.71
C MET A 255 -30.88 -11.22 34.55
N GLU A 256 -31.78 -12.21 34.66
CA GLU A 256 -32.79 -12.57 33.63
C GLU A 256 -33.75 -11.44 33.27
N MET A 257 -34.11 -10.58 34.23
CA MET A 257 -35.01 -9.44 33.96
C MET A 257 -34.32 -8.31 33.17
N LYS A 258 -33.01 -8.12 33.34
CA LYS A 258 -32.22 -7.09 32.61
C LYS A 258 -31.61 -7.64 31.32
N ASP A 259 -31.36 -8.94 31.26
CA ASP A 259 -30.94 -9.61 30.04
C ASP A 259 -32.11 -9.78 29.07
N ARG A 260 -33.38 -9.93 29.49
CA ARG A 260 -34.52 -10.08 28.56
C ARG A 260 -34.62 -8.97 27.51
N GLU A 261 -34.48 -7.70 27.91
CA GLU A 261 -34.50 -6.56 26.98
C GLU A 261 -33.22 -6.44 26.13
N ARG A 262 -32.07 -6.88 26.67
CA ARG A 262 -30.80 -6.93 25.94
C ARG A 262 -30.77 -8.10 24.94
N LEU A 263 -31.41 -9.21 25.30
CA LEU A 263 -31.51 -10.45 24.54
C LEU A 263 -32.49 -10.30 23.39
N GLU A 264 -33.63 -9.63 23.53
CA GLU A 264 -34.55 -9.40 22.39
C GLU A 264 -33.88 -8.59 21.27
N LYS A 265 -33.10 -7.56 21.62
CA LYS A 265 -32.31 -6.79 20.63
C LYS A 265 -31.14 -7.59 20.06
N GLN A 266 -30.47 -8.39 20.89
CA GLN A 266 -29.40 -9.27 20.44
C GLN A 266 -29.93 -10.45 19.62
N GLU A 267 -31.17 -10.89 19.86
CA GLU A 267 -31.85 -12.01 19.21
C GLU A 267 -32.41 -11.60 17.86
N GLN A 268 -32.92 -10.36 17.70
CA GLN A 268 -33.18 -9.79 16.38
C GLN A 268 -31.90 -9.68 15.55
N SER A 269 -30.81 -9.15 16.14
CA SER A 269 -29.50 -9.11 15.47
C SER A 269 -28.95 -10.51 15.20
N ARG A 270 -29.23 -11.50 16.06
CA ARG A 270 -28.81 -12.89 15.89
C ARG A 270 -29.67 -13.60 14.84
N GLN A 271 -30.97 -13.32 14.73
CA GLN A 271 -31.85 -13.84 13.68
C GLN A 271 -31.46 -13.25 12.33
N GLU A 272 -31.15 -11.96 12.25
CA GLU A 272 -30.59 -11.34 11.03
C GLU A 272 -29.23 -11.94 10.67
N LYS A 273 -28.34 -12.16 11.66
CA LYS A 273 -27.05 -12.85 11.44
C LYS A 273 -27.23 -14.32 11.08
N ILE A 274 -28.24 -15.01 11.60
CA ILE A 274 -28.57 -16.40 11.26
C ILE A 274 -29.15 -16.45 9.85
N GLN A 275 -30.01 -15.51 9.46
CA GLN A 275 -30.55 -15.42 8.10
C GLN A 275 -29.45 -15.04 7.10
N ALA A 276 -28.59 -14.08 7.42
CA ALA A 276 -27.43 -13.73 6.61
C ALA A 276 -26.41 -14.87 6.56
N SER A 277 -26.22 -15.61 7.68
CA SER A 277 -25.39 -16.81 7.71
C SER A 277 -26.01 -17.96 6.91
N GLN A 278 -27.33 -18.13 6.93
CA GLN A 278 -28.05 -19.12 6.13
C GLN A 278 -27.99 -18.78 4.65
N GLN A 279 -28.16 -17.51 4.27
CA GLN A 279 -27.95 -17.03 2.89
C GLN A 279 -26.50 -17.22 2.47
N ALA A 280 -25.52 -16.86 3.31
CA ALA A 280 -24.11 -17.10 3.05
C ALA A 280 -23.77 -18.60 2.97
N GLN A 281 -24.43 -19.45 3.77
CA GLN A 281 -24.28 -20.90 3.70
C GLN A 281 -24.92 -21.48 2.44
N LEU A 282 -26.07 -20.95 1.99
CA LEU A 282 -26.70 -21.34 0.73
C LEU A 282 -25.85 -20.90 -0.47
N GLU A 283 -25.31 -19.68 -0.46
CA GLU A 283 -24.35 -19.21 -1.46
C GLU A 283 -23.06 -20.02 -1.44
N LEU A 284 -22.53 -20.32 -0.25
CA LEU A 284 -21.34 -21.16 -0.11
C LEU A 284 -21.62 -22.58 -0.57
N LYS A 285 -22.80 -23.14 -0.28
CA LYS A 285 -23.24 -24.45 -0.76
C LYS A 285 -23.40 -24.45 -2.27
N PHE A 286 -23.94 -23.38 -2.86
CA PHE A 286 -24.04 -23.20 -4.31
C PHE A 286 -22.66 -23.08 -4.97
N LYS A 287 -21.74 -22.31 -4.37
CA LYS A 287 -20.33 -22.18 -4.80
C LYS A 287 -19.56 -23.50 -4.63
N LEU A 288 -19.81 -24.26 -3.56
CA LEU A 288 -19.24 -25.59 -3.33
C LEU A 288 -19.82 -26.62 -4.31
N GLN A 289 -21.11 -26.54 -4.63
CA GLN A 289 -21.76 -27.44 -5.58
C GLN A 289 -21.28 -27.17 -7.01
N THR A 290 -21.15 -25.90 -7.41
CA THR A 290 -20.55 -25.53 -8.70
C THR A 290 -19.07 -25.89 -8.76
N ALA A 291 -18.30 -25.65 -7.69
CA ALA A 291 -16.91 -26.10 -7.61
C ALA A 291 -16.79 -27.63 -7.67
N LYS A 292 -17.70 -28.37 -7.03
CA LYS A 292 -17.77 -29.83 -7.07
C LYS A 292 -18.15 -30.34 -8.46
N GLN A 293 -19.06 -29.67 -9.16
CA GLN A 293 -19.40 -29.97 -10.56
C GLN A 293 -18.21 -29.72 -11.50
N ILE A 294 -17.52 -28.59 -11.35
CA ILE A 294 -16.30 -28.28 -12.12
C ILE A 294 -15.19 -29.29 -11.81
N GLN A 295 -15.04 -29.68 -10.55
CA GLN A 295 -14.06 -30.69 -10.15
C GLN A 295 -14.45 -32.08 -10.66
N MET A 296 -15.75 -32.43 -10.68
CA MET A 296 -16.25 -33.66 -11.30
C MET A 296 -15.96 -33.68 -12.79
N GLN A 297 -16.29 -32.62 -13.53
CA GLN A 297 -15.99 -32.51 -14.96
C GLN A 297 -14.48 -32.64 -15.23
N LYS A 298 -13.63 -32.03 -14.39
CA LYS A 298 -12.17 -32.21 -14.47
C LYS A 298 -11.72 -33.64 -14.18
N LEU A 299 -12.31 -34.29 -13.18
CA LEU A 299 -12.03 -35.69 -12.85
C LEU A 299 -12.52 -36.64 -13.94
N GLU A 300 -13.64 -36.32 -14.60
CA GLU A 300 -14.20 -37.07 -15.71
C GLU A 300 -13.31 -36.96 -16.96
N ILE A 301 -12.88 -35.74 -17.31
CA ILE A 301 -11.86 -35.53 -18.36
C ILE A 301 -10.55 -36.25 -18.01
N MET A 302 -10.11 -36.22 -16.74
CA MET A 302 -8.91 -36.95 -16.32
C MET A 302 -9.09 -38.47 -16.37
N ARG A 303 -10.30 -38.98 -16.07
CA ARG A 303 -10.64 -40.40 -16.20
C ARG A 303 -10.63 -40.80 -17.66
N GLU A 304 -11.26 -40.04 -18.56
CA GLU A 304 -11.23 -40.28 -20.00
C GLU A 304 -9.79 -40.29 -20.52
N GLN A 305 -8.95 -39.32 -20.13
CA GLN A 305 -7.54 -39.28 -20.51
C GLN A 305 -6.74 -40.46 -19.93
N PHE A 306 -7.11 -40.95 -18.75
CA PHE A 306 -6.46 -42.10 -18.13
C PHE A 306 -6.89 -43.41 -18.80
N GLU A 307 -8.18 -43.56 -19.12
CA GLU A 307 -8.73 -44.68 -19.87
C GLU A 307 -8.16 -44.73 -21.29
N GLU A 308 -8.02 -43.59 -21.96
CA GLU A 308 -7.38 -43.52 -23.27
C GLU A 308 -5.90 -43.89 -23.20
N LYS A 309 -5.19 -43.50 -22.14
CA LYS A 309 -3.82 -43.95 -21.87
C LYS A 309 -3.75 -45.43 -21.53
N GLN A 310 -4.71 -45.97 -20.77
CA GLN A 310 -4.78 -47.39 -20.47
C GLN A 310 -5.05 -48.21 -21.73
N ARG A 311 -5.98 -47.78 -22.59
CA ARG A 311 -6.21 -48.41 -23.91
C ARG A 311 -4.94 -48.42 -24.75
N LYS A 312 -4.22 -47.28 -24.86
CA LYS A 312 -2.94 -47.22 -25.59
C LYS A 312 -1.84 -48.10 -24.98
N ILE A 313 -1.85 -48.30 -23.66
CA ILE A 313 -0.93 -49.22 -22.99
C ILE A 313 -1.32 -50.67 -23.23
N GLU A 314 -2.61 -51.00 -23.19
CA GLU A 314 -3.15 -52.32 -23.47
C GLU A 314 -2.95 -52.72 -24.93
N GLU A 315 -3.14 -51.80 -25.88
CA GLU A 315 -2.83 -52.00 -27.31
C GLU A 315 -1.34 -52.31 -27.50
N ARG A 316 -0.45 -51.51 -26.89
CA ARG A 316 1.00 -51.78 -26.92
C ARG A 316 1.38 -53.10 -26.24
N LYS A 317 0.67 -53.47 -25.17
CA LYS A 317 0.88 -54.74 -24.49
C LYS A 317 0.41 -55.91 -25.35
N LEU A 318 -0.71 -55.78 -26.05
CA LEU A 318 -1.24 -56.77 -26.99
C LEU A 318 -0.29 -56.95 -28.18
N GLU A 319 0.27 -55.86 -28.72
CA GLU A 319 1.31 -55.92 -29.76
C GLU A 319 2.59 -56.58 -29.27
N TYR A 320 3.02 -56.28 -28.05
CA TYR A 320 4.19 -56.90 -27.43
C TYR A 320 3.97 -58.39 -27.16
N ASP A 321 2.79 -58.78 -26.69
CA ASP A 321 2.43 -60.18 -26.45
C ASP A 321 2.36 -60.97 -27.78
N ARG A 322 1.82 -60.37 -28.86
CA ARG A 322 1.88 -60.95 -30.22
C ARG A 322 3.31 -61.15 -30.72
N LEU A 323 4.18 -60.14 -30.57
CA LEU A 323 5.60 -60.24 -30.94
C LEU A 323 6.35 -61.27 -30.09
N LYS A 324 5.98 -61.40 -28.82
CA LYS A 324 6.56 -62.37 -27.90
C LYS A 324 6.14 -63.79 -28.25
N GLU A 325 4.88 -64.03 -28.59
CA GLU A 325 4.39 -65.33 -29.08
C GLU A 325 5.08 -65.74 -30.37
N GLN A 326 5.24 -64.82 -31.32
CA GLN A 326 6.00 -65.08 -32.55
C GLN A 326 7.45 -65.49 -32.27
N LYS A 327 8.13 -64.81 -31.35
CA LYS A 327 9.50 -65.17 -30.92
C LYS A 327 9.57 -66.49 -30.16
N ILE A 328 8.55 -66.85 -29.39
CA ILE A 328 8.49 -68.15 -28.71
C ILE A 328 8.35 -69.28 -29.73
N ILE A 329 7.52 -69.10 -30.76
CA ILE A 329 7.35 -70.06 -31.85
C ILE A 329 8.64 -70.20 -32.67
N GLU A 330 9.29 -69.09 -33.01
CA GLU A 330 10.57 -69.07 -33.74
C GLU A 330 11.70 -69.74 -32.94
N ASN A 331 11.78 -69.46 -31.63
CA ASN A 331 12.74 -70.11 -30.74
C ASN A 331 12.45 -71.60 -30.55
N TYR A 332 11.18 -72.02 -30.51
CA TYR A 332 10.79 -73.42 -30.44
C TYR A 332 11.22 -74.18 -31.71
N LEU A 333 11.04 -73.57 -32.88
CA LEU A 333 11.46 -74.12 -34.17
C LEU A 333 12.99 -74.28 -34.25
N ASN A 334 13.73 -73.25 -33.82
CA ASN A 334 15.20 -73.27 -33.78
C ASN A 334 15.74 -74.27 -32.74
N ALA A 335 15.05 -74.43 -31.61
CA ALA A 335 15.41 -75.42 -30.58
C ALA A 335 15.20 -76.86 -31.08
N GLN A 336 14.12 -77.15 -31.82
CA GLN A 336 13.93 -78.46 -32.46
C GLN A 336 15.04 -78.78 -33.46
N GLN A 337 15.41 -77.83 -34.32
CA GLN A 337 16.52 -78.01 -35.29
C GLN A 337 17.87 -78.23 -34.59
N HIS A 338 18.10 -77.57 -33.44
CA HIS A 338 19.30 -77.78 -32.64
C HIS A 338 19.27 -79.15 -31.93
N GLN A 339 18.09 -79.63 -31.51
CA GLN A 339 17.93 -80.93 -30.85
C GLN A 339 18.19 -82.10 -31.82
N GLU A 340 17.81 -81.96 -33.10
CA GLU A 340 18.15 -82.94 -34.14
C GLU A 340 19.65 -82.98 -34.45
N LYS A 341 20.30 -81.82 -34.54
CA LYS A 341 21.77 -81.74 -34.68
C LYS A 341 22.51 -82.34 -33.49
N MET A 342 21.98 -82.17 -32.27
CA MET A 342 22.57 -82.74 -31.06
C MET A 342 22.44 -84.27 -31.01
N LYS A 343 21.31 -84.84 -31.50
CA LYS A 343 21.15 -86.29 -31.63
C LYS A 343 22.20 -86.91 -32.57
N GLN A 344 22.49 -86.26 -33.70
CA GLN A 344 23.52 -86.70 -34.65
C GLN A 344 24.95 -86.64 -34.10
N VAL A 345 25.21 -85.75 -33.13
CA VAL A 345 26.52 -85.62 -32.47
C VAL A 345 26.67 -86.66 -31.34
N ILE A 346 25.61 -86.93 -30.59
CA ILE A 346 25.61 -87.94 -29.51
C ILE A 346 25.85 -89.36 -30.08
N GLU A 347 25.27 -89.68 -31.23
CA GLU A 347 25.46 -90.96 -31.93
C GLU A 347 26.91 -91.16 -32.43
N LYS A 348 27.61 -90.08 -32.80
CA LYS A 348 29.03 -90.12 -33.20
C LYS A 348 29.99 -90.24 -32.00
N VAL A 349 29.61 -89.72 -30.84
CA VAL A 349 30.41 -89.78 -29.61
C VAL A 349 30.31 -91.16 -28.95
N GLN A 350 29.14 -91.79 -28.97
CA GLN A 350 28.97 -93.16 -28.44
C GLN A 350 29.83 -94.19 -29.20
N ASN A 351 29.99 -94.05 -30.52
CA ASN A 351 30.87 -94.90 -31.33
C ASN A 351 32.38 -94.67 -31.09
N GLN A 352 32.77 -93.58 -30.41
CA GLN A 352 34.17 -93.26 -30.10
C GLN A 352 34.57 -93.62 -28.66
N GLU A 353 33.61 -93.80 -27.76
CA GLU A 353 33.89 -94.20 -26.37
C GLU A 353 34.20 -95.70 -26.23
N GLU A 354 33.66 -96.56 -27.10
CA GLU A 354 34.00 -98.00 -27.13
C GLU A 354 35.48 -98.27 -27.47
N LYS A 355 36.15 -97.36 -28.20
CA LYS A 355 37.59 -97.50 -28.54
C LYS A 355 38.53 -97.09 -27.41
N LYS A 356 38.06 -96.34 -26.41
CA LYS A 356 38.92 -95.75 -25.36
C LYS A 356 39.12 -96.64 -24.13
N TYR A 357 38.40 -97.73 -24.01
CA TYR A 357 38.52 -98.66 -22.88
C TYR A 357 39.82 -99.50 -22.95
N TYR A 358 40.37 -99.74 -24.14
CA TYR A 358 41.59 -100.54 -24.33
C TYR A 358 42.92 -99.79 -24.06
N ASP A 359 42.93 -98.46 -24.17
CA ASP A 359 44.15 -97.63 -24.05
C ASP A 359 44.52 -97.26 -22.60
N TYR A 360 43.66 -97.59 -21.62
CA TYR A 360 43.81 -97.13 -20.24
C TYR A 360 44.86 -97.92 -19.44
N GLN A 361 45.14 -99.17 -19.81
CA GLN A 361 46.13 -100.02 -19.10
C GLN A 361 47.60 -99.64 -19.37
N GLN A 362 47.93 -99.06 -20.53
CA GLN A 362 49.32 -98.70 -20.84
C GLN A 362 49.79 -97.38 -20.21
N LYS A 363 48.88 -96.54 -19.71
CA LYS A 363 49.20 -95.18 -19.22
C LYS A 363 49.63 -95.11 -17.75
N GLN A 364 49.53 -96.19 -16.98
CA GLN A 364 49.89 -96.19 -15.56
C GLN A 364 51.41 -96.06 -15.29
N GLU A 365 52.27 -96.49 -16.21
CA GLU A 365 53.74 -96.41 -16.01
C GLU A 365 54.32 -95.01 -16.32
N ILE A 366 53.68 -94.23 -17.19
CA ILE A 366 54.11 -92.87 -17.58
C ILE A 366 53.85 -91.84 -16.47
N VAL A 367 52.87 -92.07 -15.60
CA VAL A 367 52.44 -91.14 -14.54
C VAL A 367 53.52 -90.91 -13.47
N ASN A 368 54.37 -91.91 -13.22
CA ASN A 368 55.41 -91.83 -12.18
C ASN A 368 56.63 -90.98 -12.60
N LEU A 369 56.93 -90.87 -13.90
CA LEU A 369 58.01 -90.00 -14.39
C LEU A 369 57.59 -88.51 -14.41
N ARG A 370 56.32 -88.24 -14.68
CA ARG A 370 55.74 -86.89 -14.83
C ARG A 370 55.61 -86.13 -13.50
N LYS A 371 55.56 -86.86 -12.38
CA LYS A 371 55.46 -86.28 -11.02
C LYS A 371 56.72 -85.49 -10.62
N LYS A 372 57.90 -85.87 -11.12
CA LYS A 372 59.18 -85.18 -10.85
C LYS A 372 59.36 -83.87 -11.65
N GLN A 373 58.75 -83.73 -12.81
CA GLN A 373 58.80 -82.49 -13.62
C GLN A 373 57.84 -81.40 -13.08
N MET A 374 56.70 -81.80 -12.52
CA MET A 374 55.69 -80.89 -11.96
C MET A 374 56.16 -80.10 -10.71
N GLU A 375 57.17 -80.57 -9.99
CA GLU A 375 57.70 -79.86 -8.82
C GLU A 375 58.61 -78.68 -9.21
N GLN A 376 59.32 -78.77 -10.35
CA GLN A 376 60.15 -77.68 -10.87
C GLN A 376 59.30 -76.57 -11.52
N GLU A 377 58.21 -76.93 -12.20
CA GLU A 377 57.26 -75.98 -12.79
C GLU A 377 56.49 -75.18 -11.72
N LYS A 378 56.15 -75.81 -10.58
CA LYS A 378 55.50 -75.14 -9.43
C LYS A 378 56.39 -74.06 -8.80
N PHE A 379 57.71 -74.22 -8.82
CA PHE A 379 58.63 -73.22 -8.28
C PHE A 379 58.75 -71.99 -9.20
N GLN A 380 58.72 -72.19 -10.53
CA GLN A 380 58.66 -71.09 -11.49
C GLN A 380 57.31 -70.37 -11.49
N GLU A 381 56.19 -71.11 -11.35
CA GLU A 381 54.86 -70.50 -11.16
C GLU A 381 54.78 -69.64 -9.89
N PHE A 382 55.46 -70.04 -8.81
CA PHE A 382 55.49 -69.27 -7.57
C PHE A 382 56.21 -67.92 -7.73
N LEU A 383 57.33 -67.91 -8.46
CA LEU A 383 58.08 -66.68 -8.77
C LEU A 383 57.27 -65.72 -9.67
N ILE A 384 56.58 -66.25 -10.69
CA ILE A 384 55.71 -65.47 -11.57
C ILE A 384 54.51 -64.90 -10.79
N LYS A 385 53.92 -65.68 -9.88
CA LYS A 385 52.82 -65.21 -9.00
C LYS A 385 53.27 -64.11 -8.04
N LYS A 386 54.52 -64.15 -7.57
CA LYS A 386 55.10 -63.10 -6.72
C LYS A 386 55.29 -61.79 -7.49
N GLN A 387 55.86 -61.83 -8.70
CA GLN A 387 55.97 -60.65 -9.57
C GLN A 387 54.59 -60.05 -9.93
N GLN A 388 53.60 -60.90 -10.26
CA GLN A 388 52.24 -60.44 -10.52
C GLN A 388 51.54 -59.83 -9.30
N GLN A 389 51.94 -60.20 -8.07
CA GLN A 389 51.44 -59.56 -6.85
C GLN A 389 52.08 -58.19 -6.66
N GLU A 390 53.39 -58.06 -6.87
CA GLU A 390 54.11 -56.78 -6.79
C GLU A 390 53.61 -55.76 -7.83
N GLU A 391 53.34 -56.20 -9.08
CA GLU A 391 52.73 -55.35 -10.12
C GLU A 391 51.29 -54.93 -9.76
N LYS A 392 50.49 -55.83 -9.18
CA LYS A 392 49.14 -55.49 -8.69
C LYS A 392 49.18 -54.51 -7.51
N GLU A 393 50.23 -54.58 -6.70
CA GLU A 393 50.43 -53.67 -5.58
C GLU A 393 50.87 -52.28 -6.07
N GLN A 394 51.76 -52.20 -7.07
CA GLN A 394 52.09 -50.95 -7.76
C GLN A 394 50.86 -50.32 -8.42
N HIS A 395 50.04 -51.10 -9.14
CA HIS A 395 48.78 -50.60 -9.71
C HIS A 395 47.81 -50.08 -8.64
N ARG A 396 47.79 -50.68 -7.45
CA ARG A 396 46.99 -50.17 -6.32
C ARG A 396 47.53 -48.83 -5.83
N ILE A 397 48.84 -48.70 -5.69
CA ILE A 397 49.50 -47.45 -5.25
C ILE A 397 49.21 -46.34 -6.26
N ASP A 398 49.37 -46.61 -7.56
CA ASP A 398 49.09 -45.64 -8.63
C ASP A 398 47.60 -45.25 -8.69
N ALA A 399 46.70 -46.20 -8.47
CA ALA A 399 45.26 -45.92 -8.39
C ALA A 399 44.92 -45.01 -7.19
N ILE A 400 45.57 -45.21 -6.04
CA ILE A 400 45.41 -44.36 -4.85
C ILE A 400 45.94 -42.95 -5.13
N GLN A 401 47.15 -42.83 -5.67
CA GLN A 401 47.74 -41.52 -5.99
C GLN A 401 46.91 -40.75 -7.04
N ASN A 402 46.38 -41.44 -8.06
CA ASN A 402 45.47 -40.81 -9.03
C ASN A 402 44.13 -40.42 -8.40
N ALA A 403 43.60 -41.21 -7.47
CA ALA A 403 42.40 -40.85 -6.72
C ALA A 403 42.62 -39.59 -5.86
N GLU A 404 43.76 -39.48 -5.18
CA GLU A 404 44.14 -38.31 -4.37
C GLU A 404 44.32 -37.05 -5.24
N LYS A 405 45.03 -37.14 -6.37
CA LYS A 405 45.16 -36.03 -7.33
C LYS A 405 43.80 -35.54 -7.82
N ASN A 406 42.92 -36.46 -8.21
CA ASN A 406 41.57 -36.13 -8.65
C ASN A 406 40.73 -35.50 -7.53
N GLN A 407 40.90 -35.95 -6.29
CA GLN A 407 40.23 -35.35 -5.14
C GLN A 407 40.74 -33.93 -4.89
N MET A 408 42.05 -33.69 -4.97
CA MET A 408 42.63 -32.36 -4.81
C MET A 408 42.14 -31.39 -5.90
N ILE A 409 42.06 -31.83 -7.16
CA ILE A 409 41.52 -31.04 -8.27
C ILE A 409 40.06 -30.66 -7.99
N ARG A 410 39.22 -31.62 -7.59
CA ARG A 410 37.82 -31.36 -7.25
C ARG A 410 37.67 -30.38 -6.08
N THR A 411 38.52 -30.47 -5.06
CA THR A 411 38.52 -29.53 -3.93
C THR A 411 38.91 -28.13 -4.38
N LYS A 412 39.92 -27.98 -5.25
CA LYS A 412 40.30 -26.68 -5.84
C LYS A 412 39.19 -26.08 -6.69
N GLU A 413 38.54 -26.88 -7.54
CA GLU A 413 37.39 -26.44 -8.35
C GLU A 413 36.20 -26.00 -7.48
N LEU A 414 35.92 -26.73 -6.39
CA LEU A 414 34.89 -26.36 -5.42
C LEU A 414 35.20 -25.02 -4.74
N ASN A 415 36.44 -24.82 -4.28
CA ASN A 415 36.86 -23.56 -3.69
C ASN A 415 36.78 -22.40 -4.68
N ASN A 416 37.23 -22.58 -5.92
CA ASN A 416 37.12 -21.54 -6.95
C ASN A 416 35.66 -21.18 -7.23
N ARG A 417 34.75 -22.17 -7.28
CA ARG A 417 33.30 -21.92 -7.42
C ARG A 417 32.73 -21.17 -6.22
N LEU A 418 33.22 -21.42 -5.01
CA LEU A 418 32.80 -20.68 -3.81
C LEU A 418 33.27 -19.24 -3.86
N ILE A 419 34.53 -18.99 -4.22
CA ILE A 419 35.09 -17.63 -4.37
C ILE A 419 34.32 -16.82 -5.40
N ILE A 420 34.02 -17.38 -6.58
CA ILE A 420 33.23 -16.70 -7.62
C ILE A 420 31.82 -16.38 -7.11
N LYS A 421 31.18 -17.31 -6.39
CA LYS A 421 29.86 -17.08 -5.79
C LYS A 421 29.90 -15.97 -4.74
N GLU A 422 30.94 -15.93 -3.92
CA GLU A 422 31.13 -14.89 -2.90
C GLU A 422 31.35 -13.51 -3.53
N GLN A 423 32.16 -13.42 -4.60
CA GLN A 423 32.31 -12.21 -5.40
C GLN A 423 30.99 -11.74 -6.00
N MET A 424 30.21 -12.65 -6.61
CA MET A 424 28.88 -12.31 -7.14
C MET A 424 27.89 -11.86 -6.05
N ILE A 425 27.99 -12.42 -4.83
CA ILE A 425 27.15 -11.99 -3.71
C ILE A 425 27.54 -10.57 -3.26
N LEU A 426 28.85 -10.28 -3.18
CA LEU A 426 29.36 -8.95 -2.83
C LEU A 426 28.97 -7.90 -3.88
N GLU A 427 29.13 -8.21 -5.17
CA GLU A 427 28.68 -7.33 -6.27
C GLU A 427 27.18 -7.05 -6.18
N LYS A 428 26.35 -8.09 -6.00
CA LYS A 428 24.89 -7.91 -5.84
C LYS A 428 24.52 -7.11 -4.58
N GLN A 429 25.28 -7.24 -3.51
CA GLN A 429 25.08 -6.43 -2.30
C GLN A 429 25.42 -4.97 -2.55
N LEU A 430 26.51 -4.68 -3.26
CA LEU A 430 26.90 -3.33 -3.65
C LEU A 430 25.86 -2.70 -4.59
N GLU A 431 25.41 -3.42 -5.62
CA GLU A 431 24.33 -2.98 -6.52
C GLU A 431 23.04 -2.69 -5.74
N LYS A 432 22.66 -3.57 -4.80
CA LYS A 432 21.48 -3.35 -3.96
C LYS A 432 21.62 -2.09 -3.11
N GLN A 433 22.80 -1.81 -2.56
CA GLN A 433 23.06 -0.58 -1.81
C GLN A 433 22.95 0.66 -2.70
N GLN A 434 23.54 0.64 -3.91
CA GLN A 434 23.44 1.74 -4.87
C GLN A 434 21.99 2.01 -5.28
N ILE A 435 21.20 0.96 -5.56
CA ILE A 435 19.78 1.09 -5.89
C ILE A 435 19.00 1.67 -4.70
N GLN A 436 19.28 1.22 -3.47
CA GLN A 436 18.64 1.77 -2.27
C GLN A 436 18.98 3.25 -2.07
N GLU A 437 20.22 3.68 -2.33
CA GLU A 437 20.61 5.08 -2.28
C GLU A 437 19.89 5.92 -3.34
N GLN A 438 19.76 5.40 -4.57
CA GLN A 438 19.00 6.05 -5.64
C GLN A 438 17.52 6.19 -5.29
N ILE A 439 16.90 5.16 -4.71
CA ILE A 439 15.50 5.20 -4.26
C ILE A 439 15.32 6.26 -3.18
N LYS A 440 16.19 6.27 -2.16
CA LYS A 440 16.15 7.29 -1.09
C LYS A 440 16.31 8.70 -1.65
N LEU A 441 17.22 8.89 -2.62
CA LEU A 441 17.39 10.18 -3.30
C LEU A 441 16.12 10.58 -4.06
N GLN A 442 15.50 9.66 -4.81
CA GLN A 442 14.23 9.93 -5.50
C GLN A 442 13.10 10.27 -4.53
N GLU A 443 13.01 9.61 -3.37
CA GLU A 443 12.02 9.92 -2.34
C GLU A 443 12.23 11.32 -1.76
N ILE A 444 13.47 11.71 -1.48
CA ILE A 444 13.82 13.06 -1.03
C ILE A 444 13.41 14.09 -2.08
N LEU A 445 13.68 13.84 -3.36
CA LEU A 445 13.25 14.73 -4.45
C LEU A 445 11.73 14.84 -4.53
N LYS A 446 11.01 13.71 -4.46
CA LYS A 446 9.53 13.71 -4.46
C LYS A 446 8.94 14.47 -3.28
N MET A 447 9.53 14.35 -2.10
CA MET A 447 9.07 15.07 -0.91
C MET A 447 9.32 16.56 -1.01
N LYS A 448 10.47 16.97 -1.56
CA LYS A 448 10.76 18.37 -1.87
C LYS A 448 9.80 18.94 -2.90
N ASP A 449 9.55 18.24 -3.99
CA ASP A 449 8.60 18.65 -5.03
C ASP A 449 7.19 18.85 -4.46
N LYS A 450 6.74 17.93 -3.60
CA LYS A 450 5.44 18.05 -2.92
C LYS A 450 5.38 19.28 -2.02
N LYS A 451 6.43 19.50 -1.21
CA LYS A 451 6.50 20.67 -0.32
C LYS A 451 6.47 21.97 -1.12
N GLU A 452 7.27 22.04 -2.18
CA GLU A 452 7.34 23.20 -3.06
C GLU A 452 6.02 23.45 -3.81
N ALA A 453 5.35 22.39 -4.29
CA ALA A 453 4.05 22.51 -4.92
C ALA A 453 2.97 23.02 -3.94
N LEU A 454 3.02 22.60 -2.68
CA LEU A 454 2.13 23.12 -1.62
C LEU A 454 2.42 24.59 -1.31
N GLU A 455 3.70 24.98 -1.19
CA GLU A 455 4.09 26.39 -1.01
C GLU A 455 3.65 27.24 -2.19
N ARG A 456 3.84 26.77 -3.43
CA ARG A 456 3.37 27.43 -4.65
C ARG A 456 1.85 27.62 -4.64
N LEU A 457 1.10 26.59 -4.27
CA LEU A 457 -0.37 26.65 -4.16
C LEU A 457 -0.80 27.66 -3.09
N GLN A 458 -0.13 27.67 -1.94
CA GLN A 458 -0.39 28.62 -0.87
C GLN A 458 -0.16 30.07 -1.35
N ARG A 459 0.97 30.34 -2.02
CA ARG A 459 1.27 31.68 -2.57
C ARG A 459 0.22 32.12 -3.60
N LYS A 460 -0.24 31.21 -4.47
CA LYS A 460 -1.34 31.50 -5.41
C LYS A 460 -2.62 31.93 -4.68
N GLN A 461 -3.03 31.15 -3.67
CA GLN A 461 -4.22 31.47 -2.88
C GLN A 461 -4.08 32.77 -2.09
N GLU A 462 -2.89 33.07 -1.58
CA GLU A 462 -2.60 34.35 -0.91
C GLU A 462 -2.72 35.52 -1.88
N TYR A 463 -2.20 35.39 -3.09
CA TYR A 463 -2.34 36.41 -4.13
C TYR A 463 -3.80 36.59 -4.59
N GLU A 464 -4.56 35.51 -4.79
CA GLU A 464 -5.99 35.57 -5.09
C GLU A 464 -6.78 36.27 -3.96
N LYS A 465 -6.45 35.98 -2.69
CA LYS A 465 -7.02 36.67 -1.54
C LYS A 465 -6.66 38.15 -1.51
N GLU A 466 -5.42 38.51 -1.89
CA GLU A 466 -4.98 39.89 -1.99
C GLU A 466 -5.76 40.66 -3.07
N ILE A 467 -5.93 40.08 -4.26
CA ILE A 467 -6.78 40.65 -5.32
C ILE A 467 -8.22 40.83 -4.82
N LEU A 468 -8.77 39.83 -4.15
CA LEU A 468 -10.14 39.92 -3.62
C LEU A 468 -10.26 41.02 -2.57
N ARG A 469 -9.27 41.16 -1.68
CA ARG A 469 -9.21 42.25 -0.69
C ARG A 469 -9.15 43.61 -1.38
N GLN A 470 -8.30 43.78 -2.38
CA GLN A 470 -8.22 45.03 -3.16
C GLN A 470 -9.56 45.37 -3.82
N LYS A 471 -10.25 44.39 -4.43
CA LYS A 471 -11.60 44.57 -5.00
C LYS A 471 -12.64 44.96 -3.95
N ILE A 472 -12.56 44.38 -2.75
CA ILE A 472 -13.46 44.73 -1.64
C ILE A 472 -13.16 46.16 -1.17
N GLU A 473 -11.89 46.52 -1.01
CA GLU A 473 -11.46 47.87 -0.61
C GLU A 473 -11.89 48.93 -1.63
N GLU A 474 -11.77 48.65 -2.93
CA GLU A 474 -12.27 49.52 -3.99
C GLU A 474 -13.80 49.69 -3.93
N LYS A 475 -14.55 48.60 -3.75
CA LYS A 475 -16.01 48.67 -3.57
C LYS A 475 -16.41 49.44 -2.31
N MET A 476 -15.67 49.27 -1.22
CA MET A 476 -15.88 50.04 0.01
C MET A 476 -15.62 51.53 -0.23
N ARG A 477 -14.51 51.89 -0.89
CA ARG A 477 -14.23 53.29 -1.28
C ARG A 477 -15.31 53.88 -2.18
N ARG A 478 -15.80 53.13 -3.17
CA ARG A 478 -16.94 53.57 -4.01
C ARG A 478 -18.20 53.78 -3.18
N THR A 479 -18.49 52.86 -2.26
CA THR A 479 -19.66 52.96 -1.36
C THR A 479 -19.53 54.16 -0.42
N GLU A 480 -18.34 54.41 0.15
CA GLU A 480 -18.05 55.58 0.98
C GLU A 480 -18.21 56.88 0.19
N ASN A 481 -17.71 56.93 -1.05
CA ASN A 481 -17.88 58.08 -1.94
C ASN A 481 -19.37 58.33 -2.26
N LEU A 482 -20.14 57.28 -2.58
CA LEU A 482 -21.58 57.38 -2.80
C LEU A 482 -22.33 57.83 -1.53
N GLN A 483 -21.93 57.33 -0.36
CA GLN A 483 -22.51 57.73 0.92
C GLN A 483 -22.20 59.21 1.22
N LEU A 484 -20.99 59.68 0.91
CA LEU A 484 -20.60 61.08 1.03
C LEU A 484 -21.38 61.99 0.07
N GLN A 485 -21.59 61.56 -1.18
CA GLN A 485 -22.44 62.28 -2.12
C GLN A 485 -23.89 62.35 -1.62
N LYS A 486 -24.43 61.23 -1.11
CA LYS A 486 -25.77 61.18 -0.52
C LYS A 486 -25.90 62.11 0.69
N SER A 487 -24.90 62.17 1.57
CA SER A 487 -24.93 63.07 2.72
C SER A 487 -24.88 64.53 2.30
N ARG A 488 -24.08 64.89 1.27
CA ARG A 488 -24.06 66.24 0.70
C ARG A 488 -25.43 66.65 0.15
N VAL A 489 -26.11 65.76 -0.58
CA VAL A 489 -27.46 66.02 -1.10
C VAL A 489 -28.48 66.20 0.04
N LEU A 490 -28.38 65.40 1.10
CA LEU A 490 -29.26 65.55 2.27
C LEU A 490 -29.01 66.88 3.01
N GLU A 491 -27.76 67.30 3.15
CA GLU A 491 -27.40 68.59 3.74
C GLU A 491 -27.94 69.76 2.91
N GLN A 492 -27.79 69.71 1.59
CA GLN A 492 -28.39 70.69 0.66
C GLN A 492 -29.92 70.73 0.79
N ARG A 493 -30.59 69.57 0.89
CA ARG A 493 -32.04 69.51 1.13
C ARG A 493 -32.43 70.11 2.47
N LEU A 494 -31.63 69.91 3.51
CA LEU A 494 -31.88 70.48 4.83
C LEU A 494 -31.75 72.01 4.79
N GLN A 495 -30.72 72.53 4.12
CA GLN A 495 -30.53 73.97 3.89
C GLN A 495 -31.71 74.57 3.11
N MET A 496 -32.12 73.93 1.99
CA MET A 496 -33.30 74.39 1.25
C MET A 496 -34.58 74.35 2.09
N LYS A 497 -34.75 73.34 2.95
CA LYS A 497 -35.89 73.27 3.87
C LYS A 497 -35.86 74.39 4.91
N GLN A 498 -34.68 74.75 5.43
CA GLN A 498 -34.52 75.90 6.33
C GLN A 498 -34.88 77.21 5.63
N ILE A 499 -34.39 77.42 4.40
CA ILE A 499 -34.73 78.59 3.58
C ILE A 499 -36.24 78.65 3.31
N ALA A 500 -36.85 77.53 2.89
CA ALA A 500 -38.29 77.47 2.65
C ALA A 500 -39.12 77.71 3.93
N ASN A 501 -38.64 77.25 5.09
CA ASN A 501 -39.28 77.54 6.37
C ASN A 501 -39.18 79.03 6.73
N LEU A 502 -38.03 79.66 6.51
CA LEU A 502 -37.87 81.12 6.72
C LEU A 502 -38.81 81.91 5.81
N GLN A 503 -38.87 81.57 4.51
CA GLN A 503 -39.83 82.18 3.58
C GLN A 503 -41.28 81.97 4.01
N LYS A 504 -41.60 80.77 4.54
CA LYS A 504 -42.95 80.48 5.07
C LYS A 504 -43.25 81.31 6.32
N GLU A 505 -42.28 81.52 7.22
CA GLU A 505 -42.43 82.38 8.40
C GLU A 505 -42.59 83.85 8.00
N GLU A 506 -41.82 84.33 7.02
CA GLU A 506 -41.98 85.67 6.42
C GLU A 506 -43.37 85.85 5.82
N LEU A 507 -43.83 84.90 5.01
CA LEU A 507 -45.19 84.91 4.46
C LEU A 507 -46.25 84.87 5.58
N LYS A 508 -46.06 84.04 6.61
CA LYS A 508 -46.97 83.98 7.75
C LYS A 508 -47.01 85.32 8.49
N HIS A 509 -45.87 85.98 8.67
CA HIS A 509 -45.78 87.30 9.25
C HIS A 509 -46.48 88.35 8.37
N GLN A 510 -46.29 88.31 7.05
CA GLN A 510 -47.03 89.15 6.10
C GLN A 510 -48.55 88.92 6.19
N PHE A 511 -48.99 87.66 6.27
CA PHE A 511 -50.39 87.31 6.48
C PHE A 511 -50.93 87.78 7.84
N GLU A 512 -50.12 87.74 8.88
CA GLU A 512 -50.48 88.22 10.21
C GLU A 512 -50.61 89.75 10.25
N LEU A 513 -49.73 90.47 9.54
CA LEU A 513 -49.86 91.92 9.31
C LEU A 513 -51.13 92.27 8.53
N ILE A 514 -51.46 91.50 7.48
CA ILE A 514 -52.71 91.64 6.72
C ILE A 514 -53.93 91.37 7.63
N LYS A 515 -53.89 90.31 8.44
CA LYS A 515 -54.98 89.94 9.37
C LYS A 515 -55.20 90.99 10.46
N GLN A 516 -54.15 91.71 10.87
CA GLN A 516 -54.23 92.83 11.83
C GLN A 516 -54.79 94.12 11.22
N GLY A 517 -55.19 94.14 9.94
CA GLY A 517 -55.88 95.27 9.33
C GLY A 517 -54.99 96.48 9.04
N LYS A 518 -53.67 96.33 9.05
CA LYS A 518 -52.72 97.36 8.62
C LYS A 518 -52.55 97.28 7.09
N ILE A 519 -53.61 97.61 6.36
CA ILE A 519 -53.57 97.76 4.90
C ILE A 519 -53.21 99.21 4.59
N GLU A 520 -51.93 99.51 4.63
CA GLU A 520 -51.34 100.62 3.89
C GLU A 520 -49.87 100.24 3.67
N ILE A 521 -49.42 100.28 2.42
CA ILE A 521 -48.07 99.92 1.94
C ILE A 521 -47.87 98.41 1.64
N LEU A 522 -48.56 97.91 0.61
CA LEU A 522 -48.13 96.70 -0.11
C LEU A 522 -48.42 96.82 -1.61
N GLN A 523 -48.24 98.03 -2.16
CA GLN A 523 -48.41 98.34 -3.58
C GLN A 523 -47.16 98.97 -4.23
N GLN A 524 -46.02 99.05 -3.54
CA GLN A 524 -44.80 99.72 -4.05
C GLN A 524 -43.56 98.84 -4.25
N SER A 525 -43.56 97.54 -3.91
CA SER A 525 -42.35 96.70 -3.99
C SER A 525 -42.34 95.69 -5.14
N ILE A 526 -43.32 95.68 -6.06
CA ILE A 526 -43.39 94.73 -7.19
C ILE A 526 -42.78 95.30 -8.49
N GLN A 527 -42.25 96.53 -8.49
CA GLN A 527 -41.81 97.19 -9.74
C GLN A 527 -40.30 97.26 -10.03
N ASN A 528 -39.40 96.73 -9.21
CA ASN A 528 -37.96 96.76 -9.52
C ASN A 528 -37.28 95.46 -9.13
N GLU A 529 -37.22 94.50 -10.06
CA GLU A 529 -36.08 93.56 -10.20
C GLU A 529 -36.27 92.76 -11.50
N SER A 530 -36.01 93.45 -12.60
CA SER A 530 -35.65 92.85 -13.88
C SER A 530 -34.35 93.52 -14.31
N GLN A 531 -33.40 92.69 -14.76
CA GLN A 531 -32.06 93.02 -15.31
C GLN A 531 -30.88 92.97 -14.31
N GLN A 532 -30.14 91.86 -14.37
CA GLN A 532 -28.68 91.73 -14.59
C GLN A 532 -28.34 90.22 -14.44
N GLN A 533 -27.93 89.48 -15.49
CA GLN A 533 -26.54 89.36 -16.02
C GLN A 533 -25.51 89.22 -14.91
N GLU A 534 -24.46 88.40 -14.95
CA GLU A 534 -23.93 87.32 -15.78
C GLU A 534 -22.70 86.85 -14.97
N GLN A 535 -22.19 85.64 -15.23
CA GLN A 535 -20.82 85.20 -14.87
C GLN A 535 -20.42 85.15 -13.37
N HIS A 536 -20.27 83.94 -12.83
CA HIS A 536 -19.13 83.67 -11.96
C HIS A 536 -18.56 82.27 -12.19
N GLN A 537 -17.24 82.29 -12.36
CA GLN A 537 -16.36 81.22 -12.80
C GLN A 537 -16.21 80.13 -11.74
N ILE A 538 -16.12 78.89 -12.23
CA ILE A 538 -15.64 77.73 -11.49
C ILE A 538 -14.11 77.85 -11.49
N GLU A 539 -13.52 78.25 -10.37
CA GLU A 539 -12.07 78.13 -10.15
C GLU A 539 -11.78 76.90 -9.29
N ASP A 540 -10.96 76.02 -9.87
CA ASP A 540 -10.11 75.06 -9.18
C ASP A 540 -9.22 75.78 -8.17
N HIS A 541 -9.02 75.23 -6.96
CA HIS A 541 -7.69 74.84 -6.42
C HIS A 541 -7.70 74.40 -4.93
N PRO A 542 -6.60 73.76 -4.43
CA PRO A 542 -6.62 72.62 -3.49
C PRO A 542 -6.18 73.03 -2.07
N ILE A 543 -5.68 72.05 -1.28
CA ILE A 543 -4.99 72.18 0.04
C ILE A 543 -6.02 72.19 1.20
N SER A 544 -5.89 71.51 2.33
CA SER A 544 -4.92 70.57 2.90
C SER A 544 -5.39 70.28 4.34
N ASN A 545 -4.92 69.15 4.87
CA ASN A 545 -4.61 68.94 6.29
C ASN A 545 -5.73 68.67 7.32
N GLN A 546 -5.59 67.46 7.87
CA GLN A 546 -5.53 67.10 9.30
C GLN A 546 -6.80 66.59 10.03
N LYS A 547 -6.80 65.25 10.18
CA LYS A 547 -6.88 64.47 11.44
C LYS A 547 -7.90 64.92 12.51
N LYS A 548 -8.82 64.03 12.90
CA LYS A 548 -8.77 63.17 14.12
C LYS A 548 -10.12 62.46 14.38
N GLY A 549 -10.03 61.15 14.63
CA GLY A 549 -10.70 60.53 15.79
C GLY A 549 -12.00 59.75 15.59
N ARG A 550 -11.88 58.41 15.49
CA ARG A 550 -12.82 57.44 16.08
C ARG A 550 -12.09 56.12 16.41
N PRO A 551 -12.72 55.18 17.16
CA PRO A 551 -12.36 54.84 18.53
C PRO A 551 -11.56 53.52 18.66
N GLN A 552 -11.12 53.27 19.90
CA GLN A 552 -10.39 52.09 20.36
C GLN A 552 -11.17 50.77 20.16
N THR A 553 -10.49 49.76 19.62
CA THR A 553 -10.76 48.35 19.93
C THR A 553 -9.48 47.50 19.88
N ALA A 554 -9.19 46.89 21.03
CA ALA A 554 -8.61 45.56 21.27
C ALA A 554 -7.22 45.16 20.71
N LEU A 555 -6.29 44.95 21.65
CA LEU A 555 -5.10 44.11 21.53
C LEU A 555 -5.47 42.62 21.67
N PRO A 556 -4.65 41.70 21.11
CA PRO A 556 -3.92 40.82 22.03
C PRO A 556 -2.42 40.70 21.73
N LYS A 557 -1.67 40.50 22.82
CA LYS A 557 -0.22 40.40 22.91
C LYS A 557 0.30 39.11 22.26
N LYS A 558 1.26 39.24 21.33
CA LYS A 558 2.07 38.14 20.81
C LYS A 558 3.40 38.09 21.58
N LYS A 559 3.67 36.97 22.24
CA LYS A 559 4.91 36.68 22.97
C LYS A 559 6.09 36.64 22.00
N VAL A 560 7.20 37.26 22.41
CA VAL A 560 8.51 37.16 21.78
C VAL A 560 9.21 35.94 22.39
N ASP A 561 9.49 34.92 21.58
CA ASP A 561 10.37 33.82 21.99
C ASP A 561 11.81 34.15 21.60
N VAL A 562 12.63 34.24 22.64
CA VAL A 562 14.07 34.42 22.63
C VAL A 562 14.74 33.14 22.15
N GLN A 563 15.58 33.25 21.13
CA GLN A 563 16.44 32.17 20.66
C GLN A 563 17.48 31.79 21.74
N ARG A 564 17.51 30.51 22.14
CA ARG A 564 18.60 29.90 22.90
C ARG A 564 19.53 29.09 21.99
N PRO A 565 20.86 29.13 22.20
CA PRO A 565 21.82 28.36 21.42
C PRO A 565 21.82 26.88 21.82
N LYS A 566 21.92 26.00 20.81
CA LYS A 566 22.03 24.54 20.96
C LYS A 566 23.51 24.12 20.99
N SER A 567 24.02 23.80 22.17
CA SER A 567 25.25 23.00 22.32
C SER A 567 25.33 22.37 23.71
N ALA A 568 24.53 21.33 23.98
CA ALA A 568 24.73 20.40 25.10
C ALA A 568 23.72 19.23 25.04
N ILE A 569 23.77 18.41 23.99
CA ILE A 569 22.99 17.16 23.91
C ILE A 569 24.00 16.06 23.60
N ASN A 570 24.71 15.59 24.62
CA ASN A 570 25.43 14.30 24.62
C ASN A 570 25.90 13.85 26.04
N LYS A 571 25.27 14.35 27.11
CA LYS A 571 25.54 13.90 28.50
C LYS A 571 24.30 13.44 29.29
N LYS A 572 23.11 13.35 28.67
CA LYS A 572 21.86 13.00 29.37
C LYS A 572 21.52 11.51 29.42
N ILE A 573 22.07 10.69 28.52
CA ILE A 573 21.69 9.26 28.40
C ILE A 573 22.29 8.39 29.53
N GLN A 574 23.43 8.77 30.12
CA GLN A 574 24.06 7.97 31.19
C GLN A 574 23.52 8.25 32.61
N ASN A 575 22.65 9.23 32.80
CA ASN A 575 22.06 9.55 34.11
C ASN A 575 20.62 9.03 34.30
N GLU A 576 19.92 8.63 33.23
CA GLU A 576 18.56 8.09 33.31
C GLU A 576 18.55 6.61 33.73
N GLU A 577 19.54 5.82 33.29
CA GLU A 577 19.65 4.39 33.69
C GLU A 577 19.88 4.20 35.21
N LYS A 578 20.49 5.19 35.89
CA LYS A 578 20.69 5.15 37.36
C LYS A 578 19.47 5.58 38.18
N LYS A 579 18.47 6.23 37.58
CA LYS A 579 17.21 6.57 38.26
C LYS A 579 16.19 5.43 38.22
N ILE A 580 16.17 4.67 37.11
CA ILE A 580 15.24 3.54 36.93
C ILE A 580 15.51 2.42 37.95
N MET A 581 16.78 2.21 38.37
CA MET A 581 17.11 1.18 39.36
C MET A 581 16.73 1.50 40.81
N LYS A 582 16.35 2.75 41.16
CA LYS A 582 16.00 3.11 42.55
C LYS A 582 14.52 2.95 42.89
N ILE A 583 13.64 2.86 41.88
CA ILE A 583 12.19 2.71 42.08
C ILE A 583 11.82 1.23 42.25
N HIS A 584 12.72 0.32 41.89
CA HIS A 584 12.50 -1.11 42.03
C HIS A 584 12.56 -1.63 43.49
N ASP A 585 12.97 -0.80 44.45
CA ASP A 585 13.14 -1.18 45.85
C ASP A 585 11.94 -0.83 46.75
N ASP A 586 11.01 0.01 46.28
CA ASP A 586 9.81 0.41 47.04
C ASP A 586 8.53 -0.23 46.45
N PRO A 587 7.96 -1.26 47.09
CA PRO A 587 6.78 -1.97 46.57
C PRO A 587 5.52 -1.09 46.51
N GLN A 588 5.44 -0.01 47.30
CA GLN A 588 4.30 0.91 47.23
C GLN A 588 4.34 1.76 45.96
N LYS A 589 5.50 2.32 45.61
CA LYS A 589 5.68 3.08 44.36
C LYS A 589 5.49 2.22 43.12
N GLN A 590 5.84 0.93 43.17
CA GLN A 590 5.54 -0.01 42.08
C GLN A 590 4.05 -0.22 41.88
N TYR A 591 3.30 -0.40 42.97
CA TYR A 591 1.85 -0.57 42.88
C TYR A 591 1.16 0.68 42.33
N GLU A 592 1.59 1.87 42.76
CA GLU A 592 1.07 3.14 42.24
C GLU A 592 1.42 3.34 40.75
N LEU A 593 2.63 2.95 40.32
CA LEU A 593 3.03 2.99 38.91
C LEU A 593 2.19 2.01 38.08
N GLU A 594 2.01 0.78 38.55
CA GLU A 594 1.19 -0.23 37.87
C GLU A 594 -0.28 0.22 37.77
N PHE A 595 -0.82 0.82 38.83
CA PHE A 595 -2.15 1.42 38.83
C PHE A 595 -2.28 2.56 37.81
N LEU A 596 -1.28 3.44 37.74
CA LEU A 596 -1.23 4.52 36.74
C LEU A 596 -1.17 3.96 35.32
N GLU A 597 -0.33 2.96 35.06
CA GLU A 597 -0.23 2.29 33.76
C GLU A 597 -1.56 1.61 33.37
N GLN A 598 -2.24 0.95 34.32
CA GLN A 598 -3.56 0.38 34.09
C GLN A 598 -4.60 1.46 33.73
N GLN A 599 -4.61 2.59 34.43
CA GLN A 599 -5.50 3.70 34.13
C GLN A 599 -5.24 4.30 32.75
N GLN A 600 -3.96 4.48 32.38
CA GLN A 600 -3.56 4.93 31.05
C GLN A 600 -3.97 3.93 29.96
N GLN A 601 -3.80 2.63 30.21
CA GLN A 601 -4.22 1.60 29.29
C GLN A 601 -5.73 1.61 29.08
N GLU A 602 -6.53 1.75 30.13
CA GLU A 602 -7.99 1.85 30.05
C GLU A 602 -8.42 3.10 29.26
N GLU A 603 -7.81 4.25 29.51
CA GLU A 603 -8.08 5.49 28.78
C GLU A 603 -7.76 5.35 27.28
N MET A 604 -6.63 4.71 26.96
CA MET A 604 -6.24 4.41 25.57
C MET A 604 -7.24 3.47 24.89
N ILE A 605 -7.70 2.42 25.59
CA ILE A 605 -8.71 1.49 25.07
C ILE A 605 -10.02 2.24 24.79
N ASN A 606 -10.50 3.06 25.73
CA ASN A 606 -11.73 3.84 25.56
C ASN A 606 -11.65 4.81 24.37
N LEU A 607 -10.49 5.46 24.16
CA LEU A 607 -10.26 6.32 22.99
C LEU A 607 -10.32 5.51 21.70
N LEU A 608 -9.63 4.35 21.64
CA LEU A 608 -9.58 3.49 20.46
C LEU A 608 -10.96 2.91 20.11
N GLU A 609 -11.74 2.49 21.10
CA GLU A 609 -13.10 1.99 20.89
C GLU A 609 -14.03 3.08 20.34
N ASN A 610 -13.93 4.31 20.86
CA ASN A 610 -14.70 5.43 20.35
C ASN A 610 -14.32 5.78 18.90
N GLU A 611 -13.03 5.80 18.56
CA GLU A 611 -12.58 6.03 17.18
C GLU A 611 -12.99 4.90 16.23
N GLN A 612 -12.98 3.65 16.70
CA GLN A 612 -13.47 2.52 15.93
C GLN A 612 -14.97 2.62 15.66
N ARG A 613 -15.77 3.04 16.65
CA ARG A 613 -17.21 3.27 16.46
C ARG A 613 -17.48 4.37 15.44
N LEU A 614 -16.77 5.50 15.54
CA LEU A 614 -16.88 6.59 14.57
C LEU A 614 -16.49 6.15 13.16
N GLU A 615 -15.46 5.31 13.02
CA GLU A 615 -15.05 4.78 11.73
C GLU A 615 -16.14 3.89 11.10
N GLN A 616 -16.81 3.05 11.90
CA GLN A 616 -17.95 2.25 11.42
C GLN A 616 -19.13 3.14 10.99
N GLU A 617 -19.39 4.24 11.69
CA GLU A 617 -20.42 5.21 11.30
C GLU A 617 -20.08 5.89 9.97
N ARG A 618 -18.81 6.28 9.76
CA ARG A 618 -18.33 6.82 8.48
C ARG A 618 -18.50 5.83 7.33
N GLU A 619 -18.15 4.56 7.54
CA GLU A 619 -18.34 3.51 6.53
C GLU A 619 -19.82 3.32 6.17
N LYS A 620 -20.71 3.32 7.18
CA LYS A 620 -22.16 3.27 6.94
C LYS A 620 -22.65 4.48 6.16
N GLN A 621 -22.19 5.68 6.48
CA GLN A 621 -22.54 6.90 5.76
C GLN A 621 -22.03 6.87 4.31
N LEU A 622 -20.81 6.39 4.06
CA LEU A 622 -20.30 6.23 2.68
C LEU A 622 -21.09 5.20 1.88
N TYR A 623 -21.58 4.14 2.53
CA TYR A 623 -22.37 3.09 1.87
C TYR A 623 -23.79 3.55 1.50
N GLN A 624 -24.38 4.43 2.30
CA GLN A 624 -25.74 4.95 2.08
C GLN A 624 -25.82 6.00 0.96
N ILE A 625 -24.69 6.54 0.50
CA ILE A 625 -24.67 7.63 -0.48
C ILE A 625 -24.50 7.09 -1.88
N GLU A 626 -25.55 7.19 -2.68
CA GLU A 626 -25.57 6.76 -4.08
C GLU A 626 -24.78 7.72 -4.99
N ASN A 627 -24.71 9.01 -4.63
CA ASN A 627 -23.99 10.02 -5.41
C ASN A 627 -22.47 9.95 -5.16
N LYS A 628 -21.74 9.49 -6.17
CA LYS A 628 -20.29 9.33 -6.15
C LYS A 628 -19.49 10.60 -5.88
N GLN A 629 -19.98 11.78 -6.29
CA GLN A 629 -19.28 13.05 -6.00
C GLN A 629 -19.37 13.40 -4.52
N GLU A 630 -20.54 13.21 -3.93
CA GLU A 630 -20.75 13.44 -2.49
C GLU A 630 -20.01 12.38 -1.66
N GLN A 631 -19.97 11.13 -2.13
CA GLN A 631 -19.16 10.06 -1.53
C GLN A 631 -17.67 10.43 -1.50
N LEU A 632 -17.11 10.94 -2.61
CA LEU A 632 -15.71 11.40 -2.67
C LEU A 632 -15.44 12.62 -1.79
N ARG A 633 -16.40 13.54 -1.71
CA ARG A 633 -16.32 14.71 -0.84
C ARG A 633 -16.28 14.28 0.63
N LEU A 634 -17.16 13.37 1.03
CA LEU A 634 -17.20 12.84 2.40
C LEU A 634 -15.97 12.00 2.71
N GLU A 635 -15.47 11.21 1.77
CA GLU A 635 -14.24 10.45 1.99
C GLU A 635 -13.02 11.37 2.22
N LYS A 636 -12.99 12.54 1.57
CA LYS A 636 -11.98 13.57 1.85
C LYS A 636 -12.15 14.17 3.26
N ILE A 637 -13.38 14.42 3.69
CA ILE A 637 -13.69 14.91 5.06
C ILE A 637 -13.26 13.85 6.08
N PHE A 638 -13.64 12.59 5.89
CA PHE A 638 -13.27 11.46 6.74
C PHE A 638 -11.76 11.21 6.76
N SER A 639 -11.05 11.47 5.66
CA SER A 639 -9.58 11.43 5.69
C SER A 639 -8.98 12.49 6.62
N ILE A 640 -9.58 13.68 6.71
CA ILE A 640 -9.15 14.73 7.64
C ILE A 640 -9.44 14.30 9.08
N GLU A 641 -10.65 13.76 9.32
CA GLU A 641 -11.03 13.26 10.65
C GLU A 641 -10.16 12.09 11.12
N ARG A 642 -9.82 11.13 10.25
CA ARG A 642 -8.88 10.04 10.56
C ARG A 642 -7.50 10.58 10.94
N ASN A 643 -7.03 11.65 10.30
CA ASN A 643 -5.78 12.30 10.69
C ASN A 643 -5.89 12.99 12.05
N GLN A 644 -7.04 13.61 12.35
CA GLN A 644 -7.31 14.18 13.69
C GLN A 644 -7.41 13.10 14.77
N ALA A 645 -8.01 11.94 14.47
CA ALA A 645 -8.04 10.78 15.35
C ALA A 645 -6.63 10.27 15.67
N LYS A 646 -5.78 10.08 14.65
CA LYS A 646 -4.36 9.74 14.83
C LYS A 646 -3.63 10.75 15.71
N LYS A 647 -3.91 12.05 15.51
CA LYS A 647 -3.32 13.09 16.34
C LYS A 647 -3.75 12.97 17.81
N ARG A 648 -5.05 12.78 18.08
CA ARG A 648 -5.57 12.57 19.45
C ARG A 648 -4.93 11.37 20.14
N ILE A 649 -4.73 10.26 19.43
CA ILE A 649 -4.04 9.07 19.96
C ILE A 649 -2.59 9.40 20.32
N LEU A 650 -1.87 10.11 19.45
CA LEU A 650 -0.48 10.51 19.71
C LEU A 650 -0.37 11.49 20.88
N ASP A 651 -1.25 12.50 20.93
CA ASP A 651 -1.29 13.49 22.01
C ASP A 651 -1.53 12.79 23.35
N LEU A 652 -2.46 11.82 23.41
CA LEU A 652 -2.71 11.01 24.62
C LEU A 652 -1.50 10.15 25.01
N GLN A 653 -0.83 9.51 24.06
CA GLN A 653 0.40 8.75 24.33
C GLN A 653 1.54 9.63 24.88
N GLU A 654 1.66 10.87 24.40
CA GLU A 654 2.62 11.83 24.93
C GLU A 654 2.27 12.28 26.35
N GLU A 655 0.98 12.49 26.64
CA GLU A 655 0.49 12.79 27.99
C GLU A 655 0.78 11.64 28.96
N HIS A 656 0.49 10.39 28.56
CA HIS A 656 0.78 9.20 29.35
C HIS A 656 2.27 9.08 29.68
N LYS A 657 3.14 9.31 28.69
CA LYS A 657 4.59 9.34 28.90
C LYS A 657 5.02 10.42 29.88
N LYS A 658 4.49 11.63 29.76
CA LYS A 658 4.80 12.73 30.68
C LYS A 658 4.37 12.41 32.11
N GLN A 659 3.20 11.81 32.29
CA GLN A 659 2.71 11.39 33.60
C GLN A 659 3.63 10.33 34.22
N ILE A 660 4.10 9.35 33.44
CA ILE A 660 5.09 8.37 33.91
C ILE A 660 6.41 9.06 34.26
N GLU A 661 6.93 9.95 33.40
CA GLU A 661 8.17 10.69 33.67
C GLU A 661 8.08 11.58 34.93
N GLU A 662 6.94 12.23 35.14
CA GLU A 662 6.66 13.02 36.34
C GLU A 662 6.55 12.14 37.58
N PHE A 663 5.85 11.00 37.50
CA PHE A 663 5.77 10.02 38.57
C PHE A 663 7.16 9.48 38.94
N MET A 664 7.98 9.14 37.95
CA MET A 664 9.35 8.63 38.16
C MET A 664 10.33 9.71 38.63
N SER A 665 9.99 10.99 38.47
CA SER A 665 10.81 12.12 38.92
C SER A 665 10.55 12.51 40.39
N ASN A 666 9.40 12.11 40.94
CA ASN A 666 8.98 12.32 42.33
C ASN A 666 9.30 11.10 43.23
#